data_AF-A0A1Y4LC85-F1
#
_entry.id   AF-A0A1Y4LC85-F1
#
_cell.length_a   1.000
_cell.length_b   1.000
_cell.length_c   1.000
_cell.angle_alpha   90.00
_cell.angle_beta   90.00
_cell.angle_gamma   90.00
#
_symmetry.space_group_name_H-M   'P 1'
#
loop_
_entity.id
_entity.type
_entity.pdbx_description
1 polymer ?
#
loop_
_entity_poly.entity_id
_entity_poly.type
_entity_poly.pdbx_seq_one_letter_code
_entity_poly.pdbx_strand_id
1 'polypeptide(L)'
;MRKRILSLLIVLALCLGLLPVTALAADGIELYVGGQLITESGCYENQDGTWTKVDGTEPANGQFSYDADSVTLTLNQAKIVNYQDVTVGGGFTYPGSVIAFSQSADVSLKIVVSQGTSNITGTGGIRVVSKAGDASLSISGPGSLEVNVDRNDSGITLIGSKNVNLNIDGADVKTLAAYYYGVDLHAGDGFKAAAVVNNGKLTAGGSGGIGIYYRWTNPSDSGTSSLTVSGNAVVDTRDSKILIASQASEVQVSAGSDGNGGIVFDGKSGTVYGDVTLQEDITIGEGESLTIPDGSSLNSNGKLTNNGTINVESGGTLTGDAGGEVVYAPAITTQPTAQTVTEGNTATFTVAVTGENLSYQWQQSTDNGSSWTDITGETNATYTIATTTMDMNGTQYRCVVENNIGKVTSDAATLTVTAIPTYSITMETDGNGTAFASQTSAPEGTTITLTATPNSGYHFDRFEVVSGQITITNNTFTMPARDVTVKAVFDRDSSGGAHHPDAGSTTTTSSDRYEIETPSDVENGSVKVSPSKAEKGDTVTVTVTPDDGYQLDKLAVYDEDGDKLDLNDKGDGKFTFQMPKGDVSIEVSFAPIEDETPKADFSDVPADAWYAEAVQYVYENGLMTGTSDTTFSPDLTTSRSMIATILWRMAGSPVVNYAMDFADVPADQWYAEAVRWASSEGIVGGYGNGSFGTGDPITREQFAVMLYRFAQKQGYDVSVGENTNILSYTDVSAVSEYAIPAMQWAVGSGVITGMGDTLAPLGETTRAQAAMMLMRFSEQYA
;
A
#
# COMPACT_ATOMS: atom_id res chain seq x y z
N MET A 1 40.82 -86.09 -61.23
CA MET A 1 41.59 -86.06 -59.97
C MET A 1 42.80 -85.16 -60.21
N ARG A 2 43.25 -84.23 -59.36
CA ARG A 2 42.88 -83.80 -58.01
C ARG A 2 43.57 -82.44 -57.80
N LYS A 3 42.78 -81.44 -57.37
CA LYS A 3 43.08 -80.27 -56.54
C LYS A 3 44.58 -79.90 -56.31
N ARG A 4 44.96 -78.67 -56.67
CA ARG A 4 45.45 -77.59 -55.76
C ARG A 4 46.26 -76.52 -56.53
N ILE A 5 46.15 -75.29 -56.02
CA ILE A 5 46.96 -74.08 -56.29
C ILE A 5 46.51 -73.22 -57.49
N LEU A 6 45.42 -72.46 -57.28
CA LEU A 6 45.27 -71.11 -57.85
C LEU A 6 44.46 -70.27 -56.85
N SER A 7 45.14 -69.72 -55.84
CA SER A 7 44.57 -68.76 -54.89
C SER A 7 45.71 -67.91 -54.35
N LEU A 8 46.05 -66.82 -55.07
CA LEU A 8 46.85 -65.73 -54.47
C LEU A 8 46.71 -64.36 -55.18
N LEU A 9 45.70 -64.12 -56.02
CA LEU A 9 45.57 -62.83 -56.74
C LEU A 9 44.13 -62.25 -56.79
N ILE A 10 43.24 -62.67 -55.88
CA ILE A 10 41.93 -62.03 -55.64
C ILE A 10 41.72 -61.87 -54.12
N VAL A 11 42.68 -61.27 -53.41
CA VAL A 11 42.55 -60.94 -51.96
C VAL A 11 43.09 -59.53 -51.65
N LEU A 12 43.07 -58.60 -52.61
CA LEU A 12 43.49 -57.21 -52.37
C LEU A 12 42.50 -56.14 -52.89
N ALA A 13 41.23 -56.52 -53.11
CA ALA A 13 40.18 -55.60 -53.52
C ALA A 13 38.83 -55.84 -52.78
N LEU A 14 38.86 -56.50 -51.61
CA LEU A 14 37.66 -56.80 -50.82
C LEU A 14 37.85 -56.60 -49.32
N CYS A 15 38.76 -55.69 -48.92
CA CYS A 15 38.96 -55.26 -47.53
C CYS A 15 38.78 -53.74 -47.33
N LEU A 16 38.10 -53.05 -48.27
CA LEU A 16 37.56 -51.71 -48.07
C LEU A 16 36.07 -51.77 -48.36
N GLY A 17 35.25 -52.00 -47.33
CA GLY A 17 33.81 -52.12 -47.54
C GLY A 17 33.04 -52.65 -46.34
N LEU A 18 33.48 -52.37 -45.12
CA LEU A 18 32.66 -52.44 -43.92
C LEU A 18 33.14 -51.33 -42.96
N LEU A 19 32.98 -50.08 -43.41
CA LEU A 19 32.65 -49.04 -42.44
C LEU A 19 31.33 -49.49 -41.79
N PRO A 20 31.16 -49.35 -40.46
CA PRO A 20 29.82 -49.46 -39.90
C PRO A 20 28.96 -48.50 -40.70
N VAL A 21 27.92 -49.04 -41.34
CA VAL A 21 26.86 -48.25 -41.93
C VAL A 21 26.45 -47.30 -40.82
N THR A 22 26.71 -46.02 -41.03
CA THR A 22 26.13 -44.95 -40.23
C THR A 22 24.64 -45.24 -40.17
N ALA A 23 24.19 -45.77 -39.04
CA ALA A 23 22.82 -45.64 -38.65
C ALA A 23 22.63 -44.13 -38.57
N LEU A 24 22.12 -43.57 -39.66
CA LEU A 24 21.64 -42.22 -39.73
C LEU A 24 20.45 -42.22 -38.78
N ALA A 25 20.71 -41.88 -37.51
CA ALA A 25 19.66 -41.53 -36.59
C ALA A 25 18.91 -40.38 -37.26
N ALA A 26 17.66 -40.65 -37.65
CA ALA A 26 16.78 -39.62 -38.19
C ALA A 26 16.73 -38.46 -37.19
N ASP A 27 16.91 -37.22 -37.67
CA ASP A 27 16.59 -35.94 -37.02
C ASP A 27 16.25 -36.00 -35.52
N GLY A 28 17.24 -36.35 -34.68
CA GLY A 28 17.05 -36.65 -33.27
C GLY A 28 18.00 -35.88 -32.34
N ILE A 29 17.74 -35.97 -31.04
CA ILE A 29 18.63 -35.48 -29.99
C ILE A 29 19.66 -36.58 -29.68
N GLU A 30 20.94 -36.26 -29.80
CA GLU A 30 22.04 -37.14 -29.39
C GLU A 30 22.34 -36.90 -27.91
N LEU A 31 22.28 -37.95 -27.07
CA LEU A 31 22.69 -37.90 -25.67
C LEU A 31 24.03 -38.61 -25.47
N TYR A 32 25.01 -37.91 -24.93
CA TYR A 32 26.28 -38.47 -24.51
C TYR A 32 26.42 -38.43 -23.00
N VAL A 33 26.81 -39.54 -22.38
CA VAL A 33 27.06 -39.66 -20.94
C VAL A 33 28.43 -40.30 -20.72
N GLY A 34 29.32 -39.65 -19.95
CA GLY A 34 30.68 -40.13 -19.75
C GLY A 34 31.50 -40.25 -21.05
N GLY A 35 31.19 -39.40 -22.04
CA GLY A 35 31.82 -39.44 -23.38
C GLY A 35 31.25 -40.50 -24.33
N GLN A 36 30.22 -41.24 -23.92
CA GLN A 36 29.63 -42.33 -24.71
C GLN A 36 28.25 -41.93 -25.23
N LEU A 37 27.97 -42.19 -26.51
CA LEU A 37 26.65 -41.98 -27.10
C LEU A 37 25.67 -43.03 -26.54
N ILE A 38 24.63 -42.57 -25.85
CA ILE A 38 23.56 -43.38 -25.28
C ILE A 38 22.33 -43.25 -26.19
N THR A 39 21.89 -44.37 -26.75
CA THR A 39 20.80 -44.39 -27.75
C THR A 39 19.60 -45.25 -27.34
N GLU A 40 19.76 -46.12 -26.35
CA GLU A 40 18.71 -47.05 -25.94
C GLU A 40 18.18 -46.70 -24.55
N SER A 41 16.85 -46.80 -24.37
CA SER A 41 16.28 -46.70 -23.02
C SER A 41 16.75 -47.88 -22.15
N GLY A 42 16.98 -47.62 -20.86
CA GLY A 42 17.37 -48.62 -19.86
C GLY A 42 18.29 -48.09 -18.77
N CYS A 43 18.65 -48.97 -17.83
CA CYS A 43 19.62 -48.68 -16.77
C CYS A 43 21.05 -48.93 -17.26
N TYR A 44 22.00 -48.14 -16.75
CA TYR A 44 23.41 -48.18 -17.10
C TYR A 44 24.29 -48.17 -15.85
N GLU A 45 25.28 -49.06 -15.85
CA GLU A 45 26.29 -49.19 -14.79
C GLU A 45 27.68 -48.87 -15.35
N ASN A 46 28.51 -48.20 -14.55
CA ASN A 46 29.89 -47.94 -14.90
C ASN A 46 30.75 -49.17 -14.62
N GLN A 47 31.27 -49.79 -15.67
CA GLN A 47 32.19 -50.92 -15.64
C GLN A 47 33.54 -50.45 -16.17
N ASP A 48 34.48 -50.17 -15.27
CA ASP A 48 35.85 -49.73 -15.57
C ASP A 48 35.94 -48.50 -16.50
N GLY A 49 35.05 -47.52 -16.30
CA GLY A 49 35.00 -46.27 -17.09
C GLY A 49 34.10 -46.34 -18.32
N THR A 50 33.41 -47.46 -18.54
CA THR A 50 32.44 -47.65 -19.64
C THR A 50 31.05 -47.83 -19.05
N TRP A 51 30.05 -47.08 -19.54
CA TRP A 51 28.66 -47.25 -19.15
C TRP A 51 28.01 -48.37 -19.97
N THR A 52 27.71 -49.48 -19.30
CA THR A 52 27.11 -50.67 -19.91
C THR A 52 25.65 -50.77 -19.48
N LYS A 53 24.77 -51.07 -20.43
CA LYS A 53 23.35 -51.30 -20.15
C LYS A 53 23.18 -52.56 -19.28
N VAL A 54 22.37 -52.44 -18.23
CA VAL A 54 22.06 -53.50 -17.26
C VAL A 54 20.55 -53.68 -17.13
N ASP A 55 20.14 -54.86 -16.65
CA ASP A 55 18.71 -55.14 -16.41
C ASP A 55 18.18 -54.27 -15.27
N GLY A 56 17.07 -53.57 -15.51
CA GLY A 56 16.42 -52.70 -14.54
C GLY A 56 15.54 -51.66 -15.20
N THR A 57 14.51 -51.21 -14.48
CA THR A 57 13.65 -50.08 -14.90
C THR A 57 13.98 -48.81 -14.12
N GLU A 58 14.60 -48.93 -12.94
CA GLU A 58 15.06 -47.82 -12.11
C GLU A 58 16.54 -48.00 -11.77
N PRO A 59 17.34 -46.92 -11.75
CA PRO A 59 18.77 -47.00 -11.49
C PRO A 59 19.05 -47.37 -10.04
N ALA A 60 19.93 -48.35 -9.81
CA ALA A 60 20.49 -48.63 -8.50
C ALA A 60 21.54 -47.58 -8.09
N ASN A 61 22.07 -47.68 -6.87
CA ASN A 61 23.13 -46.79 -6.41
C ASN A 61 24.36 -46.85 -7.34
N GLY A 62 24.82 -45.69 -7.81
CA GLY A 62 25.94 -45.54 -8.72
C GLY A 62 25.57 -45.64 -10.20
N GLN A 63 24.29 -45.88 -10.52
CA GLN A 63 23.78 -46.05 -11.87
C GLN A 63 22.97 -44.84 -12.33
N PHE A 64 22.74 -44.78 -13.64
CA PHE A 64 21.71 -43.92 -14.24
C PHE A 64 20.75 -44.75 -15.08
N SER A 65 19.55 -44.23 -15.34
CA SER A 65 18.69 -44.73 -16.41
C SER A 65 18.41 -43.64 -17.43
N TYR A 66 18.23 -44.04 -18.67
CA TYR A 66 17.83 -43.16 -19.76
C TYR A 66 16.50 -43.61 -20.33
N ASP A 67 15.60 -42.65 -20.57
CA ASP A 67 14.39 -42.81 -21.35
C ASP A 67 14.50 -41.95 -22.61
N ALA A 68 14.65 -42.60 -23.76
CA ALA A 68 14.82 -41.96 -25.06
C ALA A 68 13.54 -41.25 -25.56
N ASP A 69 12.35 -41.72 -25.17
CA ASP A 69 11.08 -41.13 -25.65
C ASP A 69 10.85 -39.75 -25.01
N SER A 70 11.20 -39.61 -23.73
CA SER A 70 11.04 -38.37 -22.97
C SER A 70 12.34 -37.56 -22.85
N VAL A 71 13.47 -38.09 -23.34
CA VAL A 71 14.82 -37.54 -23.19
C VAL A 71 15.13 -37.26 -21.71
N THR A 72 14.87 -38.25 -20.87
CA THR A 72 15.03 -38.16 -19.40
C THR A 72 16.18 -39.03 -18.92
N LEU A 73 17.10 -38.41 -18.17
CA LEU A 73 18.22 -39.05 -17.49
C LEU A 73 17.94 -39.09 -15.98
N THR A 74 17.65 -40.27 -15.43
CA THR A 74 17.46 -40.43 -13.98
C THR A 74 18.77 -40.86 -13.33
N LEU A 75 19.22 -40.14 -12.30
CA LEU A 75 20.47 -40.35 -11.59
C LEU A 75 20.18 -40.84 -10.16
N ASN A 76 20.87 -41.90 -9.72
CA ASN A 76 20.85 -42.38 -8.33
C ASN A 76 22.28 -42.52 -7.81
N GLN A 77 22.78 -41.48 -7.15
CA GLN A 77 24.17 -41.40 -6.68
C GLN A 77 25.21 -41.73 -7.77
N ALA A 78 24.88 -41.43 -9.02
CA ALA A 78 25.73 -41.72 -10.18
C ALA A 78 26.99 -40.85 -10.11
N LYS A 79 28.13 -41.41 -10.55
CA LYS A 79 29.39 -40.67 -10.71
C LYS A 79 29.79 -40.68 -12.18
N ILE A 80 29.44 -39.62 -12.88
CA ILE A 80 29.70 -39.47 -14.32
C ILE A 80 30.92 -38.59 -14.49
N VAL A 81 31.95 -39.12 -15.16
CA VAL A 81 33.21 -38.42 -15.36
C VAL A 81 33.62 -38.50 -16.83
N ASN A 82 34.03 -37.39 -17.42
CA ASN A 82 34.67 -37.37 -18.74
C ASN A 82 35.76 -36.30 -18.82
N TYR A 83 36.94 -36.69 -19.30
CA TYR A 83 38.10 -35.80 -19.48
C TYR A 83 38.47 -35.54 -20.94
N GLN A 84 37.71 -36.09 -21.88
CA GLN A 84 37.98 -35.97 -23.31
C GLN A 84 36.90 -35.14 -23.99
N ASP A 85 37.25 -34.46 -25.08
CA ASP A 85 36.24 -33.78 -25.88
C ASP A 85 35.41 -34.81 -26.65
N VAL A 86 34.10 -34.58 -26.71
CA VAL A 86 33.14 -35.45 -27.39
C VAL A 86 32.83 -34.89 -28.76
N THR A 87 33.00 -35.70 -29.81
CA THR A 87 32.57 -35.33 -31.17
C THR A 87 31.10 -35.70 -31.33
N VAL A 88 30.27 -34.69 -31.56
CA VAL A 88 28.82 -34.81 -31.77
C VAL A 88 28.48 -34.70 -33.26
N GLY A 89 27.20 -34.88 -33.61
CA GLY A 89 26.69 -34.78 -34.97
C GLY A 89 27.18 -33.51 -35.70
N GLY A 90 27.51 -33.64 -36.98
CA GLY A 90 28.02 -32.51 -37.79
C GLY A 90 29.51 -32.22 -37.59
N GLY A 91 30.22 -33.00 -36.77
CA GLY A 91 31.65 -32.88 -36.56
C GLY A 91 32.05 -31.78 -35.56
N PHE A 92 31.08 -31.25 -34.80
CA PHE A 92 31.38 -30.35 -33.69
C PHE A 92 31.99 -31.13 -32.52
N THR A 93 32.84 -30.46 -31.75
CA THR A 93 33.54 -31.06 -30.62
C THR A 93 33.29 -30.21 -29.39
N TYR A 94 32.84 -30.85 -28.30
CA TYR A 94 32.49 -30.17 -27.05
C TYR A 94 33.13 -30.87 -25.85
N PRO A 95 33.68 -30.11 -24.89
CA PRO A 95 33.88 -30.62 -23.54
C PRO A 95 32.52 -30.84 -22.86
N GLY A 96 32.39 -31.91 -22.09
CA GLY A 96 31.15 -32.24 -21.37
C GLY A 96 31.11 -33.69 -20.90
N SER A 97 30.58 -33.88 -19.70
CA SER A 97 30.36 -35.20 -19.11
C SER A 97 28.94 -35.71 -19.37
N VAL A 98 27.99 -34.78 -19.53
CA VAL A 98 26.66 -35.04 -20.08
C VAL A 98 26.40 -34.03 -21.19
N ILE A 99 26.14 -34.49 -22.42
CA ILE A 99 25.89 -33.63 -23.58
C ILE A 99 24.60 -34.05 -24.27
N ALA A 100 23.64 -33.16 -24.39
CA ALA A 100 22.48 -33.31 -25.26
C ALA A 100 22.62 -32.36 -26.46
N PHE A 101 22.55 -32.88 -27.69
CA PHE A 101 22.86 -32.11 -28.89
C PHE A 101 21.89 -32.38 -30.04
N SER A 102 21.52 -31.34 -30.78
CA SER A 102 20.86 -31.47 -32.09
C SER A 102 21.27 -30.36 -33.06
N GLN A 103 21.37 -30.70 -34.34
CA GLN A 103 21.61 -29.75 -35.42
C GLN A 103 20.34 -29.17 -36.02
N SER A 104 19.22 -29.90 -35.96
CA SER A 104 18.01 -29.60 -36.73
C SER A 104 16.77 -29.42 -35.87
N ALA A 105 16.82 -29.71 -34.57
CA ALA A 105 15.68 -29.65 -33.67
C ALA A 105 15.96 -28.86 -32.37
N ASP A 106 14.89 -28.49 -31.68
CA ASP A 106 14.96 -28.05 -30.28
C ASP A 106 15.53 -29.19 -29.42
N VAL A 107 16.25 -28.84 -28.35
CA VAL A 107 16.80 -29.82 -27.41
C VAL A 107 16.21 -29.57 -26.03
N SER A 108 15.54 -30.56 -25.46
CA SER A 108 15.03 -30.55 -24.09
C SER A 108 15.55 -31.77 -23.35
N LEU A 109 16.51 -31.57 -22.45
CA LEU A 109 17.03 -32.62 -21.57
C LEU A 109 16.36 -32.53 -20.21
N LYS A 110 15.87 -33.65 -19.70
CA LYS A 110 15.39 -33.77 -18.32
C LYS A 110 16.37 -34.60 -17.50
N ILE A 111 16.72 -34.13 -16.31
CA ILE A 111 17.52 -34.85 -15.33
C ILE A 111 16.67 -35.02 -14.08
N VAL A 112 16.48 -36.26 -13.64
CA VAL A 112 15.79 -36.56 -12.38
C VAL A 112 16.80 -37.10 -11.40
N VAL A 113 17.05 -36.40 -10.29
CA VAL A 113 17.91 -36.88 -9.22
C VAL A 113 17.02 -37.59 -8.19
N SER A 114 17.02 -38.91 -8.22
CA SER A 114 16.03 -39.68 -7.45
C SER A 114 16.26 -39.61 -5.95
N GLN A 115 17.53 -39.62 -5.51
CA GLN A 115 17.93 -39.53 -4.11
C GLN A 115 19.46 -39.38 -3.98
N GLY A 116 19.90 -38.96 -2.80
CA GLY A 116 21.32 -38.81 -2.48
C GLY A 116 22.02 -37.83 -3.41
N THR A 117 23.36 -37.86 -3.44
CA THR A 117 24.15 -36.93 -4.25
C THR A 117 24.73 -37.61 -5.47
N SER A 118 24.29 -37.19 -6.66
CA SER A 118 24.92 -37.56 -7.93
C SER A 118 26.00 -36.54 -8.31
N ASN A 119 27.07 -37.01 -8.94
CA ASN A 119 28.24 -36.20 -9.26
C ASN A 119 28.52 -36.26 -10.76
N ILE A 120 28.69 -35.09 -11.38
CA ILE A 120 29.13 -34.94 -12.76
C ILE A 120 30.42 -34.12 -12.72
N THR A 121 31.54 -34.72 -13.13
CA THR A 121 32.85 -34.06 -13.06
C THR A 121 33.70 -34.28 -14.29
N GLY A 122 34.73 -33.47 -14.47
CA GLY A 122 35.70 -33.62 -15.56
C GLY A 122 35.93 -32.31 -16.33
N THR A 123 36.34 -32.42 -17.60
CA THR A 123 36.73 -31.25 -18.41
C THR A 123 35.55 -30.35 -18.81
N GLY A 124 34.33 -30.87 -18.73
CA GLY A 124 33.08 -30.11 -18.87
C GLY A 124 31.96 -30.79 -18.08
N GLY A 125 30.95 -30.02 -17.70
CA GLY A 125 29.83 -30.50 -16.89
C GLY A 125 28.66 -30.99 -17.73
N ILE A 126 27.52 -30.31 -17.60
CA ILE A 126 26.30 -30.57 -18.38
C ILE A 126 26.22 -29.57 -19.52
N ARG A 127 25.98 -30.05 -20.74
CA ARG A 127 25.88 -29.22 -21.93
C ARG A 127 24.65 -29.58 -22.75
N VAL A 128 23.78 -28.61 -23.03
CA VAL A 128 22.61 -28.77 -23.90
C VAL A 128 22.72 -27.80 -25.06
N VAL A 129 22.73 -28.30 -26.29
CA VAL A 129 23.03 -27.50 -27.48
C VAL A 129 22.04 -27.78 -28.60
N SER A 130 21.28 -26.75 -29.00
CA SER A 130 20.50 -26.75 -30.23
C SER A 130 21.08 -25.75 -31.22
N LYS A 131 21.44 -26.20 -32.43
CA LYS A 131 21.91 -25.31 -33.50
C LYS A 131 20.80 -24.64 -34.30
N ALA A 132 19.56 -25.13 -34.21
CA ALA A 132 18.42 -24.66 -35.02
C ALA A 132 17.18 -24.25 -34.19
N GLY A 133 17.24 -24.41 -32.87
CA GLY A 133 16.09 -24.29 -31.99
C GLY A 133 16.41 -23.77 -30.59
N ASP A 134 15.46 -24.03 -29.69
CA ASP A 134 15.55 -23.77 -28.26
C ASP A 134 16.44 -24.83 -27.58
N ALA A 135 17.12 -24.45 -26.49
CA ALA A 135 17.88 -25.38 -25.65
C ALA A 135 17.38 -25.30 -24.20
N SER A 136 16.83 -26.39 -23.68
CA SER A 136 16.22 -26.45 -22.36
C SER A 136 16.79 -27.59 -21.52
N LEU A 137 17.00 -27.31 -20.24
CA LEU A 137 17.40 -28.29 -19.23
C LEU A 137 16.44 -28.19 -18.04
N SER A 138 15.80 -29.31 -17.70
CA SER A 138 15.04 -29.43 -16.45
C SER A 138 15.78 -30.37 -15.51
N ILE A 139 16.00 -29.98 -14.26
CA ILE A 139 16.56 -30.80 -13.20
C ILE A 139 15.52 -30.90 -12.10
N SER A 140 15.13 -32.11 -11.69
CA SER A 140 14.09 -32.28 -10.69
C SER A 140 14.35 -33.47 -9.75
N GLY A 141 13.58 -33.53 -8.67
CA GLY A 141 13.59 -34.65 -7.73
C GLY A 141 14.29 -34.31 -6.41
N PRO A 142 14.13 -35.16 -5.38
CA PRO A 142 14.50 -34.82 -4.00
C PRO A 142 16.00 -35.02 -3.69
N GLY A 143 16.80 -35.44 -4.67
CA GLY A 143 18.24 -35.62 -4.49
C GLY A 143 19.05 -34.35 -4.81
N SER A 144 20.36 -34.45 -4.60
CA SER A 144 21.31 -33.37 -4.91
C SER A 144 22.17 -33.72 -6.13
N LEU A 145 22.48 -32.73 -6.96
CA LEU A 145 23.36 -32.85 -8.11
C LEU A 145 24.56 -31.91 -7.96
N GLU A 146 25.75 -32.49 -7.86
CA GLU A 146 26.99 -31.73 -7.89
C GLU A 146 27.64 -31.80 -9.28
N VAL A 147 27.84 -30.64 -9.89
CA VAL A 147 28.51 -30.48 -11.19
C VAL A 147 29.81 -29.70 -10.97
N ASN A 148 30.94 -30.40 -10.96
CA ASN A 148 32.24 -29.81 -10.65
C ASN A 148 33.19 -29.93 -11.85
N VAL A 149 33.58 -28.80 -12.44
CA VAL A 149 34.41 -28.77 -13.66
C VAL A 149 35.80 -28.26 -13.35
N ASP A 150 36.82 -29.00 -13.80
CA ASP A 150 38.23 -28.77 -13.46
C ASP A 150 39.07 -28.13 -14.58
N ARG A 151 38.43 -27.76 -15.71
CA ARG A 151 39.06 -27.12 -16.86
C ARG A 151 38.29 -25.86 -17.30
N ASN A 152 38.75 -25.23 -18.38
CA ASN A 152 38.22 -24.03 -19.04
C ASN A 152 36.82 -24.21 -19.63
N ASP A 153 35.83 -24.56 -18.80
CA ASP A 153 34.43 -24.67 -19.20
C ASP A 153 33.48 -24.41 -18.01
N SER A 154 32.21 -24.16 -18.32
CA SER A 154 31.17 -23.91 -17.32
C SER A 154 30.58 -25.22 -16.78
N GLY A 155 30.03 -25.17 -15.57
CA GLY A 155 29.39 -26.35 -14.97
C GLY A 155 28.13 -26.76 -15.71
N ILE A 156 27.19 -25.85 -15.93
CA ILE A 156 26.02 -26.06 -16.78
C ILE A 156 26.10 -25.09 -17.96
N THR A 157 25.93 -25.58 -19.18
CA THR A 157 25.93 -24.75 -20.39
C THR A 157 24.74 -25.06 -21.29
N LEU A 158 23.87 -24.07 -21.54
CA LEU A 158 22.79 -24.16 -22.51
C LEU A 158 23.11 -23.24 -23.70
N ILE A 159 23.08 -23.77 -24.92
CA ILE A 159 23.32 -23.00 -26.15
C ILE A 159 22.17 -23.25 -27.11
N GLY A 160 21.33 -22.24 -27.32
CA GLY A 160 20.23 -22.25 -28.28
C GLY A 160 20.46 -21.24 -29.39
N SER A 161 20.00 -21.54 -30.59
CA SER A 161 19.86 -20.51 -31.65
C SER A 161 18.63 -19.62 -31.43
N LYS A 162 17.76 -20.02 -30.50
CA LYS A 162 16.57 -19.30 -30.04
C LYS A 162 16.64 -19.15 -28.51
N ASN A 163 15.59 -19.52 -27.78
CA ASN A 163 15.53 -19.37 -26.33
C ASN A 163 16.40 -20.41 -25.61
N VAL A 164 16.84 -20.07 -24.40
CA VAL A 164 17.41 -21.03 -23.46
C VAL A 164 16.69 -21.00 -22.13
N ASN A 165 16.38 -22.18 -21.59
CA ASN A 165 15.61 -22.32 -20.36
C ASN A 165 16.26 -23.35 -19.42
N LEU A 166 16.69 -22.90 -18.24
CA LEU A 166 17.06 -23.77 -17.13
C LEU A 166 15.89 -23.83 -16.15
N ASN A 167 15.43 -25.02 -15.81
CA ASN A 167 14.40 -25.25 -14.80
C ASN A 167 14.95 -26.18 -13.73
N ILE A 168 14.87 -25.78 -12.47
CA ILE A 168 15.22 -26.62 -11.31
C ILE A 168 13.96 -26.73 -10.45
N ASP A 169 13.54 -27.96 -10.18
CA ASP A 169 12.31 -28.25 -9.45
C ASP A 169 12.53 -29.25 -8.31
N GLY A 170 12.70 -28.73 -7.09
CA GLY A 170 12.86 -29.51 -5.85
C GLY A 170 14.22 -30.17 -5.63
N ALA A 171 15.16 -30.04 -6.58
CA ALA A 171 16.51 -30.61 -6.47
C ALA A 171 17.53 -29.59 -5.97
N ASP A 172 18.50 -30.06 -5.19
CA ASP A 172 19.65 -29.24 -4.78
C ASP A 172 20.77 -29.36 -5.81
N VAL A 173 20.95 -28.33 -6.62
CA VAL A 173 21.96 -28.28 -7.67
C VAL A 173 23.12 -27.40 -7.22
N LYS A 174 24.32 -27.98 -7.17
CA LYS A 174 25.56 -27.24 -6.92
C LYS A 174 26.45 -27.35 -8.13
N THR A 175 26.79 -26.22 -8.74
CA THR A 175 27.61 -26.14 -9.93
C THR A 175 28.82 -25.24 -9.70
N LEU A 176 30.02 -25.82 -9.72
CA LEU A 176 31.28 -25.13 -9.51
C LEU A 176 32.20 -25.31 -10.71
N ALA A 177 32.65 -24.19 -11.28
CA ALA A 177 33.58 -24.17 -12.41
C ALA A 177 34.91 -23.52 -12.04
N ALA A 178 36.01 -24.23 -12.28
CA ALA A 178 37.35 -23.77 -11.91
C ALA A 178 37.91 -22.62 -12.77
N TYR A 179 37.29 -22.30 -13.92
CA TYR A 179 37.82 -21.33 -14.89
C TYR A 179 36.78 -20.43 -15.59
N TYR A 180 35.50 -20.82 -15.60
CA TYR A 180 34.41 -20.10 -16.29
C TYR A 180 33.25 -19.80 -15.33
N TYR A 181 32.04 -20.26 -15.64
CA TYR A 181 30.79 -19.89 -14.99
C TYR A 181 30.15 -21.12 -14.35
N GLY A 182 29.45 -20.95 -13.23
CA GLY A 182 28.63 -22.04 -12.69
C GLY A 182 27.55 -22.46 -13.70
N VAL A 183 26.86 -21.48 -14.28
CA VAL A 183 25.82 -21.63 -15.30
C VAL A 183 26.08 -20.65 -16.45
N ASP A 184 26.08 -21.14 -17.69
CA ASP A 184 26.16 -20.37 -18.94
C ASP A 184 24.86 -20.54 -19.74
N LEU A 185 24.10 -19.46 -19.88
CA LEU A 185 22.87 -19.39 -20.66
C LEU A 185 23.11 -18.57 -21.93
N HIS A 186 23.41 -19.26 -23.03
CA HIS A 186 23.70 -18.66 -24.33
C HIS A 186 22.50 -18.78 -25.28
N ALA A 187 21.68 -17.73 -25.33
CA ALA A 187 20.56 -17.62 -26.27
C ALA A 187 20.98 -17.07 -27.64
N GLY A 188 20.13 -17.32 -28.63
CA GLY A 188 20.19 -16.63 -29.91
C GLY A 188 19.81 -15.16 -29.78
N ASP A 189 20.39 -14.31 -30.61
CA ASP A 189 20.18 -12.86 -30.58
C ASP A 189 18.69 -12.51 -30.65
N GLY A 190 18.23 -11.59 -29.78
CA GLY A 190 16.83 -11.21 -29.61
C GLY A 190 15.93 -12.20 -28.84
N PHE A 191 16.42 -13.38 -28.48
CA PHE A 191 15.64 -14.41 -27.77
C PHE A 191 15.86 -14.42 -26.25
N LYS A 192 14.95 -15.07 -25.53
CA LYS A 192 14.93 -15.14 -24.07
C LYS A 192 16.00 -16.11 -23.54
N ALA A 193 16.69 -15.69 -22.48
CA ALA A 193 17.51 -16.55 -21.65
C ALA A 193 16.95 -16.57 -20.22
N ALA A 194 16.51 -17.74 -19.74
CA ALA A 194 15.79 -17.83 -18.48
C ALA A 194 16.27 -18.96 -17.58
N ALA A 195 16.24 -18.68 -16.28
CA ALA A 195 16.36 -19.67 -15.23
C ALA A 195 15.13 -19.61 -14.32
N VAL A 196 14.62 -20.78 -13.93
CA VAL A 196 13.54 -20.94 -12.95
C VAL A 196 14.04 -21.91 -11.90
N VAL A 197 13.91 -21.53 -10.63
CA VAL A 197 14.19 -22.40 -9.48
C VAL A 197 12.93 -22.45 -8.63
N ASN A 198 12.29 -23.61 -8.59
CA ASN A 198 11.06 -23.88 -7.87
C ASN A 198 11.31 -24.95 -6.83
N ASN A 199 11.24 -24.61 -5.55
CA ASN A 199 11.70 -25.49 -4.47
C ASN A 199 13.19 -25.91 -4.62
N GLY A 200 13.84 -26.25 -3.51
CA GLY A 200 15.25 -26.65 -3.52
C GLY A 200 16.23 -25.47 -3.74
N LYS A 201 17.49 -25.80 -4.05
CA LYS A 201 18.59 -24.82 -4.06
C LYS A 201 19.44 -24.89 -5.33
N LEU A 202 19.80 -23.73 -5.88
CA LEU A 202 20.86 -23.60 -6.88
C LEU A 202 22.06 -22.89 -6.26
N THR A 203 23.18 -23.59 -6.06
CA THR A 203 24.47 -22.98 -5.70
C THR A 203 25.35 -22.90 -6.94
N ALA A 204 25.69 -21.71 -7.42
CA ALA A 204 26.47 -21.54 -8.65
C ALA A 204 27.69 -20.64 -8.42
N GLY A 205 28.88 -21.19 -8.66
CA GLY A 205 30.16 -20.49 -8.50
C GLY A 205 31.11 -20.73 -9.66
N GLY A 206 31.88 -19.69 -10.00
CA GLY A 206 32.89 -19.75 -11.06
C GLY A 206 34.13 -18.93 -10.69
N SER A 207 35.33 -19.40 -11.03
CA SER A 207 36.58 -18.69 -10.69
C SER A 207 36.74 -17.31 -11.36
N GLY A 208 35.89 -16.98 -12.35
CA GLY A 208 35.78 -15.65 -12.94
C GLY A 208 34.96 -14.66 -12.11
N GLY A 209 34.48 -15.07 -10.92
CA GLY A 209 33.55 -14.30 -10.10
C GLY A 209 32.13 -14.26 -10.67
N ILE A 210 31.76 -15.24 -11.51
CA ILE A 210 30.47 -15.30 -12.20
C ILE A 210 29.83 -16.66 -11.93
N GLY A 211 28.68 -16.63 -11.26
CA GLY A 211 27.92 -17.81 -10.89
C GLY A 211 26.96 -18.18 -12.01
N ILE A 212 26.18 -17.20 -12.48
CA ILE A 212 25.22 -17.36 -13.57
C ILE A 212 25.49 -16.29 -14.62
N TYR A 213 25.67 -16.71 -15.87
CA TYR A 213 25.97 -15.81 -16.98
C TYR A 213 24.92 -15.92 -18.09
N TYR A 214 24.26 -14.80 -18.39
CA TYR A 214 23.31 -14.67 -19.49
C TYR A 214 23.98 -13.97 -20.67
N ARG A 215 23.97 -14.58 -21.86
CA ARG A 215 24.62 -13.99 -23.02
C ARG A 215 23.96 -14.31 -24.35
N TRP A 216 24.29 -13.46 -25.31
CA TRP A 216 23.91 -13.56 -26.73
C TRP A 216 25.17 -13.54 -27.60
N THR A 217 25.02 -13.94 -28.86
CA THR A 217 26.15 -13.93 -29.80
C THR A 217 26.52 -12.49 -30.17
N ASN A 218 25.51 -11.64 -30.34
CA ASN A 218 25.62 -10.21 -30.48
C ASN A 218 25.04 -9.51 -29.23
N PRO A 219 25.88 -8.98 -28.32
CA PRO A 219 25.40 -8.29 -27.13
C PRO A 219 24.56 -7.04 -27.40
N SER A 220 24.65 -6.45 -28.61
CA SER A 220 23.82 -5.31 -29.02
C SER A 220 22.42 -5.71 -29.47
N ASP A 221 22.17 -7.01 -29.64
CA ASP A 221 20.86 -7.60 -29.95
C ASP A 221 20.51 -8.60 -28.85
N SER A 222 20.62 -8.14 -27.59
CA SER A 222 20.25 -8.93 -26.42
C SER A 222 18.74 -9.06 -26.32
N GLY A 223 18.25 -10.29 -26.16
CA GLY A 223 16.87 -10.51 -25.74
C GLY A 223 16.67 -10.27 -24.24
N THR A 224 15.64 -10.89 -23.66
CA THR A 224 15.33 -10.75 -22.23
C THR A 224 16.09 -11.77 -21.39
N SER A 225 16.57 -11.36 -20.21
CA SER A 225 17.09 -12.26 -19.20
C SER A 225 16.14 -12.29 -18.01
N SER A 226 15.87 -13.48 -17.46
CA SER A 226 15.02 -13.62 -16.29
C SER A 226 15.46 -14.73 -15.36
N LEU A 227 15.44 -14.47 -14.05
CA LEU A 227 15.52 -15.46 -12.99
C LEU A 227 14.22 -15.43 -12.19
N THR A 228 13.52 -16.56 -12.13
CA THR A 228 12.31 -16.69 -11.33
C THR A 228 12.56 -17.67 -10.17
N VAL A 229 12.22 -17.26 -8.96
CA VAL A 229 12.29 -18.10 -7.75
C VAL A 229 10.91 -18.32 -7.16
N SER A 230 10.63 -19.55 -6.74
CA SER A 230 9.32 -19.99 -6.24
C SER A 230 9.47 -21.11 -5.21
N GLY A 231 8.44 -21.39 -4.42
CA GLY A 231 8.45 -22.51 -3.48
C GLY A 231 9.53 -22.42 -2.38
N ASN A 232 9.88 -21.21 -1.92
CA ASN A 232 10.97 -20.96 -0.97
C ASN A 232 12.37 -21.33 -1.50
N ALA A 233 12.54 -21.34 -2.82
CA ALA A 233 13.81 -21.66 -3.45
C ALA A 233 14.95 -20.72 -3.02
N VAL A 234 16.17 -21.24 -3.03
CA VAL A 234 17.38 -20.43 -2.78
C VAL A 234 18.31 -20.49 -3.98
N VAL A 235 18.63 -19.33 -4.54
CA VAL A 235 19.70 -19.17 -5.53
C VAL A 235 20.89 -18.52 -4.84
N ASP A 236 22.01 -19.23 -4.82
CA ASP A 236 23.18 -18.90 -4.04
C ASP A 236 24.39 -18.75 -4.97
N THR A 237 24.73 -17.50 -5.28
CA THR A 237 25.97 -17.16 -5.98
C THR A 237 26.95 -16.42 -5.09
N ARG A 238 26.91 -16.66 -3.77
CA ARG A 238 27.91 -16.12 -2.84
C ARG A 238 29.32 -16.50 -3.31
N ASP A 239 30.23 -15.54 -3.26
CA ASP A 239 31.55 -15.56 -3.91
C ASP A 239 31.58 -15.43 -5.45
N SER A 240 30.46 -15.07 -6.08
CA SER A 240 30.32 -14.87 -7.52
C SER A 240 29.22 -13.84 -7.83
N LYS A 241 28.89 -13.63 -9.10
CA LYS A 241 27.86 -12.70 -9.56
C LYS A 241 26.91 -13.33 -10.57
N ILE A 242 25.69 -12.82 -10.60
CA ILE A 242 24.72 -13.01 -11.67
C ILE A 242 24.94 -11.90 -12.68
N LEU A 243 25.35 -12.23 -13.90
CA LEU A 243 25.73 -11.24 -14.91
C LEU A 243 25.05 -11.46 -16.25
N ILE A 244 24.89 -10.35 -16.97
CA ILE A 244 24.56 -10.33 -18.39
C ILE A 244 25.80 -9.91 -19.19
N ALA A 245 25.98 -10.45 -20.40
CA ALA A 245 27.07 -10.04 -21.29
C ALA A 245 27.13 -8.53 -21.58
N SER A 246 25.99 -7.83 -21.54
CA SER A 246 25.94 -6.37 -21.53
C SER A 246 26.09 -5.84 -20.10
N GLN A 247 27.18 -5.15 -19.78
CA GLN A 247 27.42 -4.57 -18.44
C GLN A 247 26.44 -3.44 -18.04
N ALA A 248 25.52 -3.05 -18.94
CA ALA A 248 24.61 -1.92 -18.74
C ALA A 248 23.20 -2.33 -18.25
N SER A 249 22.93 -3.63 -18.04
CA SER A 249 21.59 -4.12 -17.67
C SER A 249 21.68 -5.20 -16.61
N GLU A 250 20.73 -5.17 -15.68
CA GLU A 250 20.58 -6.17 -14.61
C GLU A 250 19.63 -7.29 -15.03
N VAL A 251 19.85 -8.50 -14.50
CA VAL A 251 18.96 -9.64 -14.70
C VAL A 251 17.63 -9.36 -14.05
N GLN A 252 16.52 -9.63 -14.76
CA GLN A 252 15.19 -9.46 -14.18
C GLN A 252 14.92 -10.61 -13.22
N VAL A 253 15.00 -10.35 -11.91
CA VAL A 253 14.71 -11.33 -10.87
C VAL A 253 13.30 -11.12 -10.34
N SER A 254 12.53 -12.19 -10.16
CA SER A 254 11.13 -12.11 -9.72
C SER A 254 10.71 -13.35 -8.92
N ALA A 255 9.69 -13.18 -8.08
CA ALA A 255 8.96 -14.30 -7.48
C ALA A 255 8.08 -14.99 -8.53
N GLY A 256 7.82 -16.29 -8.34
CA GLY A 256 6.83 -17.04 -9.10
C GLY A 256 5.39 -16.63 -8.78
N SER A 257 4.44 -17.18 -9.54
CA SER A 257 3.00 -16.91 -9.37
C SER A 257 2.33 -17.81 -8.32
N ASP A 258 3.10 -18.64 -7.62
CA ASP A 258 2.63 -19.61 -6.63
C ASP A 258 2.33 -19.00 -5.26
N GLY A 259 2.52 -17.69 -5.10
CA GLY A 259 2.35 -16.97 -3.84
C GLY A 259 3.53 -17.13 -2.89
N ASN A 260 4.32 -18.20 -3.03
CA ASN A 260 5.59 -18.36 -2.33
C ASN A 260 6.77 -17.83 -3.16
N GLY A 261 7.76 -17.33 -2.46
CA GLY A 261 8.89 -16.63 -3.02
C GLY A 261 10.17 -17.45 -3.12
N GLY A 262 11.30 -16.74 -3.11
CA GLY A 262 12.61 -17.31 -2.86
C GLY A 262 13.66 -16.26 -2.51
N ILE A 263 14.88 -16.72 -2.21
CA ILE A 263 16.01 -15.85 -1.86
C ILE A 263 17.08 -15.96 -2.94
N VAL A 264 17.53 -14.83 -3.45
CA VAL A 264 18.62 -14.77 -4.44
C VAL A 264 19.79 -13.99 -3.87
N PHE A 265 20.93 -14.67 -3.75
CA PHE A 265 22.22 -14.04 -3.46
C PHE A 265 22.96 -13.72 -4.75
N ASP A 266 23.29 -12.44 -4.94
CA ASP A 266 24.20 -11.93 -5.97
C ASP A 266 25.50 -11.44 -5.31
N GLY A 267 26.47 -12.32 -5.20
CA GLY A 267 27.67 -12.08 -4.41
C GLY A 267 27.34 -11.97 -2.93
N LYS A 268 27.80 -10.88 -2.27
CA LYS A 268 27.59 -10.69 -0.82
C LYS A 268 26.21 -10.11 -0.44
N SER A 269 25.36 -9.85 -1.42
CA SER A 269 24.04 -9.25 -1.19
C SER A 269 22.95 -10.24 -1.60
N GLY A 270 22.08 -10.56 -0.67
CA GLY A 270 20.86 -11.34 -0.87
C GLY A 270 19.64 -10.43 -0.97
N THR A 271 18.65 -10.85 -1.75
CA THR A 271 17.32 -10.22 -1.80
C THR A 271 16.25 -11.30 -1.68
N VAL A 272 15.23 -11.03 -0.87
CA VAL A 272 14.02 -11.85 -0.76
C VAL A 272 13.02 -11.41 -1.82
N TYR A 273 12.42 -12.36 -2.53
CA TYR A 273 11.39 -12.10 -3.54
C TYR A 273 10.14 -12.87 -3.16
N GLY A 274 9.02 -12.17 -2.90
CA GLY A 274 7.74 -12.79 -2.51
C GLY A 274 7.72 -13.25 -1.06
N ASP A 275 6.82 -14.19 -0.73
CA ASP A 275 6.66 -14.69 0.63
C ASP A 275 7.51 -15.94 0.87
N VAL A 276 8.52 -15.83 1.74
CA VAL A 276 9.48 -16.90 2.01
C VAL A 276 9.38 -17.37 3.46
N THR A 277 9.18 -18.66 3.65
CA THR A 277 9.38 -19.34 4.94
C THR A 277 10.58 -20.26 4.82
N LEU A 278 11.61 -20.02 5.65
CA LEU A 278 12.83 -20.84 5.59
C LEU A 278 12.54 -22.30 5.90
N GLN A 279 12.85 -23.15 4.93
CA GLN A 279 12.79 -24.61 5.04
C GLN A 279 14.12 -25.23 5.43
N GLU A 280 15.23 -24.52 5.24
CA GLU A 280 16.59 -24.94 5.56
C GLU A 280 17.37 -23.83 6.26
N ASP A 281 18.47 -24.19 6.91
CA ASP A 281 19.33 -23.24 7.61
C ASP A 281 20.04 -22.32 6.60
N ILE A 282 19.88 -21.01 6.80
CA ILE A 282 20.58 -19.97 6.06
C ILE A 282 21.41 -19.13 7.02
N THR A 283 22.67 -18.93 6.66
CA THR A 283 23.57 -18.00 7.36
C THR A 283 23.76 -16.76 6.51
N ILE A 284 23.59 -15.58 7.12
CA ILE A 284 24.09 -14.30 6.59
C ILE A 284 25.43 -14.04 7.27
N GLY A 285 26.51 -14.13 6.50
CA GLY A 285 27.88 -14.02 6.99
C GLY A 285 28.32 -12.59 7.30
N GLU A 286 29.48 -12.45 7.94
CA GLU A 286 30.08 -11.15 8.21
C GLU A 286 30.37 -10.39 6.90
N GLY A 287 29.85 -9.17 6.80
CA GLY A 287 29.93 -8.34 5.58
C GLY A 287 29.04 -8.79 4.43
N GLU A 288 28.11 -9.72 4.67
CA GLU A 288 26.98 -10.02 3.79
C GLU A 288 25.74 -9.22 4.21
N SER A 289 24.86 -8.94 3.24
CA SER A 289 23.58 -8.30 3.50
C SER A 289 22.43 -9.14 2.95
N LEU A 290 21.26 -9.07 3.60
CA LEU A 290 20.00 -9.59 3.07
C LEU A 290 18.95 -8.48 3.08
N THR A 291 18.39 -8.16 1.91
CA THR A 291 17.33 -7.16 1.77
C THR A 291 15.96 -7.83 1.65
N ILE A 292 15.00 -7.34 2.42
CA ILE A 292 13.58 -7.70 2.33
C ILE A 292 12.85 -6.46 1.77
N PRO A 293 12.56 -6.43 0.46
CA PRO A 293 11.96 -5.28 -0.21
C PRO A 293 10.46 -5.16 0.09
N ASP A 294 9.87 -4.06 -0.38
CA ASP A 294 8.41 -3.86 -0.37
C ASP A 294 7.66 -5.05 -1.02
N GLY A 295 6.54 -5.43 -0.42
CA GLY A 295 5.70 -6.54 -0.88
C GLY A 295 6.33 -7.94 -0.72
N SER A 296 7.47 -8.07 -0.05
CA SER A 296 8.10 -9.36 0.24
C SER A 296 8.15 -9.64 1.75
N SER A 297 8.14 -10.92 2.10
CA SER A 297 8.22 -11.35 3.50
C SER A 297 9.20 -12.50 3.71
N LEU A 298 9.88 -12.48 4.86
CA LEU A 298 10.73 -13.55 5.33
C LEU A 298 10.29 -14.02 6.70
N ASN A 299 9.89 -15.27 6.81
CA ASN A 299 9.76 -15.98 8.07
C ASN A 299 11.02 -16.81 8.31
N SER A 300 11.79 -16.42 9.32
CA SER A 300 13.05 -17.08 9.68
C SER A 300 12.85 -18.53 10.10
N ASN A 301 11.68 -18.87 10.66
CA ASN A 301 11.32 -20.19 11.14
C ASN A 301 12.39 -20.84 12.07
N GLY A 302 13.18 -20.00 12.77
CA GLY A 302 14.30 -20.45 13.60
C GLY A 302 15.51 -21.01 12.84
N LYS A 303 15.56 -20.83 11.51
CA LYS A 303 16.60 -21.34 10.59
C LYS A 303 17.53 -20.25 10.05
N LEU A 304 17.40 -19.03 10.55
CA LEU A 304 18.25 -17.91 10.14
C LEU A 304 19.35 -17.67 11.17
N THR A 305 20.60 -17.69 10.72
CA THR A 305 21.75 -17.22 11.51
C THR A 305 22.26 -15.91 10.93
N ASN A 306 22.08 -14.80 11.64
CA ASN A 306 22.53 -13.48 11.19
C ASN A 306 23.83 -13.04 11.87
N ASN A 307 24.93 -13.04 11.11
CA ASN A 307 26.22 -12.43 11.48
C ASN A 307 26.56 -11.21 10.58
N GLY A 308 25.66 -10.84 9.68
CA GLY A 308 25.80 -9.69 8.78
C GLY A 308 24.72 -8.66 9.09
N THR A 309 24.18 -8.04 8.05
CA THR A 309 23.11 -7.03 8.17
C THR A 309 21.87 -7.46 7.40
N ILE A 310 20.71 -7.46 8.06
CA ILE A 310 19.42 -7.64 7.39
C ILE A 310 18.75 -6.26 7.25
N ASN A 311 18.41 -5.90 6.02
CA ASN A 311 17.76 -4.65 5.67
C ASN A 311 16.29 -4.93 5.37
N VAL A 312 15.37 -4.30 6.10
CA VAL A 312 13.93 -4.42 5.86
C VAL A 312 13.43 -3.10 5.31
N GLU A 313 13.08 -3.08 4.03
CA GLU A 313 12.58 -1.88 3.36
C GLU A 313 11.14 -1.56 3.79
N SER A 314 10.64 -0.39 3.40
CA SER A 314 9.25 -0.02 3.68
C SER A 314 8.30 -1.02 3.04
N GLY A 315 7.38 -1.60 3.80
CA GLY A 315 6.47 -2.65 3.34
C GLY A 315 7.04 -4.08 3.36
N GLY A 316 8.36 -4.24 3.54
CA GLY A 316 8.99 -5.54 3.78
C GLY A 316 8.69 -6.07 5.18
N THR A 317 8.56 -7.40 5.33
CA THR A 317 8.25 -8.02 6.63
C THR A 317 9.26 -9.10 7.01
N LEU A 318 9.80 -9.02 8.21
CA LEU A 318 10.61 -10.07 8.83
C LEU A 318 9.87 -10.64 10.06
N THR A 319 9.70 -11.96 10.11
CA THR A 319 9.10 -12.66 11.25
C THR A 319 10.02 -13.77 11.76
N GLY A 320 9.91 -14.07 13.05
CA GLY A 320 10.82 -14.98 13.75
C GLY A 320 12.06 -14.29 14.29
N ASP A 321 12.85 -15.01 15.10
CA ASP A 321 14.13 -14.50 15.58
C ASP A 321 15.14 -14.53 14.44
N ALA A 322 15.76 -13.39 14.16
CA ALA A 322 16.82 -13.27 13.19
C ALA A 322 18.19 -13.20 13.86
N GLY A 323 18.27 -12.79 15.14
CA GLY A 323 19.52 -12.38 15.77
C GLY A 323 20.26 -11.27 15.00
N GLY A 324 21.45 -10.92 15.48
CA GLY A 324 22.36 -10.00 14.77
C GLY A 324 21.80 -8.59 14.55
N GLU A 325 22.34 -7.90 13.54
CA GLU A 325 21.93 -6.55 13.14
C GLU A 325 20.75 -6.62 12.14
N VAL A 326 19.64 -5.98 12.48
CA VAL A 326 18.46 -5.83 11.61
C VAL A 326 18.10 -4.35 11.55
N VAL A 327 18.16 -3.77 10.35
CA VAL A 327 17.90 -2.36 10.11
C VAL A 327 16.58 -2.22 9.35
N TYR A 328 15.63 -1.51 9.95
CA TYR A 328 14.34 -1.21 9.32
C TYR A 328 14.36 0.17 8.66
N ALA A 329 13.73 0.27 7.49
CA ALA A 329 13.42 1.55 6.86
C ALA A 329 12.56 2.42 7.80
N PRO A 330 12.69 3.76 7.71
CA PRO A 330 11.92 4.65 8.56
C PRO A 330 10.43 4.55 8.23
N ALA A 331 9.60 4.48 9.27
CA ALA A 331 8.15 4.48 9.16
C ALA A 331 7.55 5.51 10.14
N ILE A 332 6.75 6.44 9.62
CA ILE A 332 6.10 7.48 10.43
C ILE A 332 4.88 6.87 11.11
N THR A 333 4.88 6.85 12.43
CA THR A 333 3.79 6.32 13.26
C THR A 333 2.86 7.40 13.77
N THR A 334 3.33 8.66 13.83
CA THR A 334 2.50 9.82 14.17
C THR A 334 2.82 10.97 13.23
N GLN A 335 1.77 11.46 12.54
CA GLN A 335 1.84 12.60 11.62
C GLN A 335 1.81 13.93 12.39
N PRO A 336 2.41 15.01 11.83
CA PRO A 336 2.28 16.33 12.42
C PRO A 336 0.85 16.85 12.26
N THR A 337 0.35 17.55 13.27
CA THR A 337 -1.02 18.10 13.26
C THR A 337 -1.03 19.58 12.90
N ALA A 338 -2.06 20.02 12.18
CA ALA A 338 -2.26 21.44 11.89
C ALA A 338 -2.36 22.26 13.18
N GLN A 339 -1.79 23.47 13.17
CA GLN A 339 -1.73 24.36 14.34
C GLN A 339 -2.48 25.65 14.05
N THR A 340 -3.32 26.11 14.99
CA THR A 340 -3.94 27.44 14.96
C THR A 340 -3.48 28.24 16.17
N VAL A 341 -2.80 29.36 15.93
CA VAL A 341 -2.25 30.20 17.00
C VAL A 341 -2.47 31.68 16.69
N THR A 342 -2.58 32.49 17.75
CA THR A 342 -2.56 33.95 17.60
C THR A 342 -1.14 34.43 17.32
N GLU A 343 -1.00 35.43 16.46
CA GLU A 343 0.28 36.08 16.15
C GLU A 343 1.08 36.39 17.44
N GLY A 344 2.37 36.07 17.40
CA GLY A 344 3.29 36.18 18.53
C GLY A 344 3.41 34.92 19.40
N ASN A 345 2.47 33.97 19.31
CA ASN A 345 2.52 32.74 20.09
C ASN A 345 3.37 31.66 19.41
N THR A 346 3.75 30.65 20.19
CA THR A 346 4.51 29.47 19.74
C THR A 346 3.61 28.47 19.02
N ALA A 347 4.11 27.88 17.93
CA ALA A 347 3.53 26.72 17.26
C ALA A 347 4.54 25.56 17.21
N THR A 348 4.06 24.32 17.33
CA THR A 348 4.92 23.12 17.37
C THR A 348 4.35 22.02 16.48
N PHE A 349 5.22 21.38 15.71
CA PHE A 349 4.93 20.22 14.86
C PHE A 349 5.83 19.06 15.28
N THR A 350 5.27 17.86 15.39
CA THR A 350 6.01 16.68 15.87
C THR A 350 5.69 15.48 15.00
N VAL A 351 6.70 14.66 14.72
CA VAL A 351 6.55 13.31 14.15
C VAL A 351 7.02 12.25 15.14
N ALA A 352 6.39 11.08 15.09
CA ALA A 352 6.94 9.87 15.70
C ALA A 352 7.32 8.89 14.60
N VAL A 353 8.50 8.27 14.70
CA VAL A 353 9.09 7.45 13.64
C VAL A 353 9.72 6.19 14.23
N THR A 354 9.47 5.04 13.60
CA THR A 354 10.20 3.78 13.84
C THR A 354 11.34 3.63 12.84
N GLY A 355 12.39 2.92 13.22
CA GLY A 355 13.58 2.70 12.41
C GLY A 355 14.85 3.07 13.17
N GLU A 356 16.00 2.74 12.59
CA GLU A 356 17.32 2.97 13.21
C GLU A 356 18.14 3.98 12.41
N ASN A 357 19.09 4.66 13.09
CA ASN A 357 20.00 5.63 12.48
C ASN A 357 19.31 6.73 11.66
N LEU A 358 18.22 7.27 12.21
CA LEU A 358 17.34 8.24 11.56
C LEU A 358 17.96 9.64 11.47
N SER A 359 17.86 10.28 10.31
CA SER A 359 18.05 11.71 10.12
C SER A 359 16.72 12.38 9.78
N TYR A 360 16.48 13.56 10.35
CA TYR A 360 15.25 14.34 10.14
C TYR A 360 15.59 15.62 9.39
N GLN A 361 14.68 16.09 8.55
CA GLN A 361 14.76 17.39 7.88
C GLN A 361 13.35 17.96 7.73
N TRP A 362 13.04 19.03 8.46
CA TRP A 362 11.79 19.75 8.26
C TRP A 362 11.83 20.58 7.00
N GLN A 363 10.70 20.61 6.29
CA GLN A 363 10.49 21.38 5.08
C GLN A 363 9.25 22.25 5.25
N GLN A 364 9.24 23.40 4.59
CA GLN A 364 8.08 24.28 4.50
C GLN A 364 7.64 24.47 3.05
N SER A 365 6.35 24.74 2.87
CA SER A 365 5.74 25.13 1.61
C SER A 365 4.84 26.35 1.81
N THR A 366 5.01 27.36 0.97
CA THR A 366 4.18 28.58 0.92
C THR A 366 3.27 28.62 -0.31
N ASP A 367 3.25 27.54 -1.09
CA ASP A 367 2.49 27.38 -2.34
C ASP A 367 1.57 26.16 -2.30
N ASN A 368 1.02 25.88 -1.11
CA ASN A 368 0.06 24.81 -0.83
C ASN A 368 0.57 23.42 -1.27
N GLY A 369 1.84 23.13 -0.94
CA GLY A 369 2.47 21.84 -1.16
C GLY A 369 3.06 21.63 -2.54
N SER A 370 3.00 22.64 -3.43
CA SER A 370 3.53 22.54 -4.80
C SER A 370 5.05 22.45 -4.83
N SER A 371 5.73 23.18 -3.94
CA SER A 371 7.18 23.10 -3.74
C SER A 371 7.53 23.13 -2.25
N TRP A 372 8.65 22.47 -1.93
CA TRP A 372 9.11 22.28 -0.56
C TRP A 372 10.56 22.73 -0.42
N THR A 373 10.82 23.52 0.63
CA THR A 373 12.16 24.03 0.94
C THR A 373 12.59 23.57 2.32
N ASP A 374 13.82 23.09 2.45
CA ASP A 374 14.41 22.68 3.72
C ASP A 374 14.52 23.86 4.68
N ILE A 375 14.06 23.66 5.92
CA ILE A 375 14.24 24.60 7.01
C ILE A 375 15.62 24.33 7.61
N THR A 376 16.51 25.31 7.50
CA THR A 376 17.92 25.13 7.85
C THR A 376 18.08 24.84 9.34
N GLY A 377 18.73 23.72 9.67
CA GLY A 377 19.07 23.33 11.05
C GLY A 377 17.95 22.59 11.80
N GLU A 378 16.78 22.42 11.20
CA GLU A 378 15.65 21.74 11.83
C GLU A 378 15.66 20.25 11.53
N THR A 379 16.49 19.54 12.31
CA THR A 379 16.80 18.12 12.13
C THR A 379 16.37 17.24 13.31
N ASN A 380 15.32 17.66 14.02
CA ASN A 380 14.77 16.93 15.16
C ASN A 380 13.37 16.39 14.84
N ALA A 381 12.90 15.41 15.62
CA ALA A 381 11.54 14.88 15.51
C ALA A 381 10.44 15.93 15.78
N THR A 382 10.80 17.03 16.46
CA THR A 382 9.91 18.17 16.73
C THR A 382 10.50 19.44 16.15
N TYR A 383 9.67 20.18 15.40
CA TYR A 383 9.93 21.53 14.94
C TYR A 383 9.10 22.54 15.73
N THR A 384 9.72 23.61 16.22
CA THR A 384 9.06 24.64 17.02
C THR A 384 9.32 26.02 16.46
N ILE A 385 8.24 26.74 16.17
CA ILE A 385 8.26 28.15 15.79
C ILE A 385 8.01 28.95 17.06
N ALA A 386 9.05 29.57 17.62
CA ALA A 386 8.96 30.25 18.91
C ALA A 386 7.98 31.44 18.90
N THR A 387 7.91 32.17 17.78
CA THR A 387 7.08 33.36 17.61
C THR A 387 6.53 33.39 16.20
N THR A 388 5.22 33.25 16.05
CA THR A 388 4.53 33.26 14.76
C THR A 388 4.18 34.66 14.27
N THR A 389 4.14 34.84 12.95
CA THR A 389 3.85 36.12 12.27
C THR A 389 2.78 35.92 11.19
N MET A 390 2.05 36.97 10.83
CA MET A 390 0.93 36.86 9.86
C MET A 390 1.34 36.42 8.45
N ASP A 391 2.59 36.62 8.04
CA ASP A 391 3.14 36.13 6.77
C ASP A 391 3.31 34.60 6.73
N MET A 392 3.34 33.95 7.89
CA MET A 392 3.39 32.48 8.00
C MET A 392 2.00 31.84 7.83
N ASN A 393 0.91 32.62 7.87
CA ASN A 393 -0.44 32.08 7.78
C ASN A 393 -0.66 31.31 6.47
N GLY A 394 -1.07 30.05 6.58
CA GLY A 394 -1.26 29.12 5.45
C GLY A 394 0.01 28.37 5.04
N THR A 395 1.17 28.62 5.68
CA THR A 395 2.39 27.84 5.44
C THR A 395 2.19 26.41 5.91
N GLN A 396 2.60 25.46 5.07
CA GLN A 396 2.57 24.03 5.38
C GLN A 396 3.95 23.53 5.77
N TYR A 397 3.99 22.60 6.73
CA TYR A 397 5.20 21.99 7.26
C TYR A 397 5.13 20.48 7.16
N ARG A 398 6.22 19.85 6.73
CA ARG A 398 6.37 18.38 6.73
C ARG A 398 7.78 17.99 7.16
N CYS A 399 7.95 16.77 7.64
CA CYS A 399 9.24 16.22 8.00
C CYS A 399 9.64 15.11 7.02
N VAL A 400 10.84 15.21 6.49
CA VAL A 400 11.48 14.14 5.73
C VAL A 400 12.40 13.37 6.68
N VAL A 401 12.25 12.05 6.74
CA VAL A 401 13.03 11.19 7.62
C VAL A 401 13.68 10.08 6.81
N GLU A 402 14.98 9.90 6.96
CA GLU A 402 15.73 8.91 6.18
C GLU A 402 16.76 8.16 7.02
N ASN A 403 17.12 6.97 6.55
CA ASN A 403 18.31 6.24 6.98
C ASN A 403 18.99 5.62 5.74
N ASN A 404 19.94 4.72 5.95
CA ASN A 404 20.64 4.04 4.86
C ASN A 404 19.77 3.04 4.07
N ILE A 405 18.57 2.70 4.55
CA ILE A 405 17.65 1.75 3.91
C ILE A 405 16.59 2.48 3.10
N GLY A 406 16.04 3.56 3.63
CA GLY A 406 14.93 4.25 2.97
C GLY A 406 14.67 5.65 3.49
N LYS A 407 13.68 6.28 2.85
CA LYS A 407 13.26 7.66 3.10
C LYS A 407 11.74 7.70 3.13
N VAL A 408 11.19 8.33 4.15
CA VAL A 408 9.75 8.56 4.32
C VAL A 408 9.50 10.06 4.52
N THR A 409 8.35 10.54 4.06
CA THR A 409 7.95 11.95 4.19
C THR A 409 6.61 12.00 4.93
N SER A 410 6.50 12.88 5.93
CA SER A 410 5.27 13.06 6.67
C SER A 410 4.19 13.76 5.85
N ASP A 411 2.97 13.70 6.34
CA ASP A 411 1.92 14.61 5.93
C ASP A 411 2.29 16.06 6.16
N ALA A 412 1.66 16.91 5.35
CA ALA A 412 1.75 18.36 5.48
C ALA A 412 0.78 18.85 6.57
N ALA A 413 1.31 19.51 7.59
CA ALA A 413 0.52 20.21 8.61
C ALA A 413 0.47 21.71 8.29
N THR A 414 -0.72 22.30 8.26
CA THR A 414 -0.89 23.73 7.98
C THR A 414 -0.80 24.55 9.28
N LEU A 415 -0.09 25.68 9.23
CA LEU A 415 -0.11 26.71 10.27
C LEU A 415 -1.15 27.78 9.93
N THR A 416 -2.10 27.99 10.82
CA THR A 416 -3.04 29.12 10.77
C THR A 416 -2.65 30.15 11.83
N VAL A 417 -2.28 31.36 11.39
CA VAL A 417 -1.96 32.46 12.28
C VAL A 417 -3.11 33.46 12.25
N THR A 418 -3.76 33.64 13.40
CA THR A 418 -4.83 34.63 13.56
C THR A 418 -4.26 35.95 14.06
N ALA A 419 -4.70 37.07 13.48
CA ALA A 419 -4.30 38.40 13.96
C ALA A 419 -4.69 38.62 15.43
N ILE A 420 -3.91 39.42 16.14
CA ILE A 420 -4.28 39.88 17.48
C ILE A 420 -5.59 40.69 17.37
N PRO A 421 -6.66 40.32 18.10
CA PRO A 421 -7.92 41.07 18.03
C PRO A 421 -7.69 42.51 18.50
N THR A 422 -8.22 43.46 17.71
CA THR A 422 -8.22 44.88 18.07
C THR A 422 -9.64 45.34 18.34
N TYR A 423 -9.79 46.23 19.32
CA TYR A 423 -11.08 46.77 19.72
C TYR A 423 -11.11 48.26 19.41
N SER A 424 -12.27 48.78 19.02
CA SER A 424 -12.44 50.17 18.59
C SER A 424 -12.58 51.13 19.78
N ILE A 425 -12.13 52.37 19.56
CA ILE A 425 -12.17 53.46 20.52
C ILE A 425 -12.93 54.61 19.89
N THR A 426 -14.10 54.93 20.44
CA THR A 426 -14.95 56.02 19.96
C THR A 426 -14.90 57.19 20.93
N MET A 427 -14.62 58.39 20.40
CA MET A 427 -14.62 59.64 21.16
C MET A 427 -15.86 60.47 20.84
N GLU A 428 -16.61 60.85 21.87
CA GLU A 428 -17.74 61.77 21.77
C GLU A 428 -17.42 63.13 22.37
N THR A 429 -18.08 64.17 21.87
CA THR A 429 -18.07 65.52 22.45
C THR A 429 -19.47 66.10 22.43
N ASP A 430 -19.76 66.97 23.38
CA ASP A 430 -20.97 67.81 23.42
C ASP A 430 -20.93 69.00 22.43
N GLY A 431 -19.87 69.12 21.63
CA GLY A 431 -19.67 70.19 20.64
C GLY A 431 -18.95 71.44 21.19
N ASN A 432 -18.59 71.45 22.46
CA ASN A 432 -17.94 72.58 23.13
C ASN A 432 -16.40 72.48 23.16
N GLY A 433 -15.83 71.50 22.46
CA GLY A 433 -14.40 71.31 22.29
C GLY A 433 -14.09 70.22 21.28
N THR A 434 -12.84 69.76 21.26
CA THR A 434 -12.40 68.59 20.49
C THR A 434 -11.79 67.55 21.41
N ALA A 435 -11.96 66.27 21.10
CA ALA A 435 -11.38 65.18 21.86
C ALA A 435 -10.90 64.07 20.93
N PHE A 436 -9.75 63.49 21.26
CA PHE A 436 -9.14 62.40 20.50
C PHE A 436 -8.42 61.44 21.44
N ALA A 437 -8.49 60.16 21.08
CA ALA A 437 -7.67 59.12 21.67
C ALA A 437 -6.36 59.01 20.87
N SER A 438 -5.30 58.54 21.51
CA SER A 438 -4.01 58.31 20.86
C SER A 438 -4.07 57.29 19.73
N GLN A 439 -5.07 56.41 19.74
CA GLN A 439 -5.37 55.41 18.72
C GLN A 439 -6.89 55.26 18.59
N THR A 440 -7.38 54.90 17.41
CA THR A 440 -8.81 54.63 17.15
C THR A 440 -9.20 53.17 17.34
N SER A 441 -8.22 52.29 17.49
CA SER A 441 -8.38 50.88 17.86
C SER A 441 -7.08 50.34 18.44
N ALA A 442 -7.14 49.37 19.36
CA ALA A 442 -5.94 48.75 19.91
C ALA A 442 -6.21 47.32 20.43
N PRO A 443 -5.16 46.47 20.52
CA PRO A 443 -5.22 45.21 21.27
C PRO A 443 -5.52 45.41 22.75
N GLU A 444 -6.09 44.39 23.39
CA GLU A 444 -6.24 44.34 24.84
C GLU A 444 -4.89 44.59 25.56
N GLY A 445 -4.93 45.31 26.69
CA GLY A 445 -3.74 45.64 27.47
C GLY A 445 -2.98 46.88 26.97
N THR A 446 -3.31 47.39 25.78
CA THR A 446 -2.67 48.61 25.26
C THR A 446 -3.09 49.83 26.07
N THR A 447 -2.12 50.65 26.49
CA THR A 447 -2.41 51.93 27.15
C THR A 447 -2.82 52.99 26.13
N ILE A 448 -4.03 53.54 26.29
CA ILE A 448 -4.60 54.60 25.45
C ILE A 448 -4.56 55.92 26.21
N THR A 449 -4.08 56.97 25.55
CA THR A 449 -4.05 58.34 26.09
C THR A 449 -5.15 59.17 25.44
N LEU A 450 -5.91 59.88 26.26
CA LEU A 450 -7.00 60.76 25.83
C LEU A 450 -6.56 62.22 25.92
N THR A 451 -6.91 63.00 24.90
CA THR A 451 -6.65 64.45 24.87
C THR A 451 -7.94 65.18 24.54
N ALA A 452 -8.20 66.26 25.28
CA ALA A 452 -9.33 67.15 25.05
C ALA A 452 -8.84 68.59 24.99
N THR A 453 -9.34 69.34 24.00
CA THR A 453 -9.02 70.77 23.82
C THR A 453 -10.34 71.55 23.78
N PRO A 454 -10.62 72.41 24.79
CA PRO A 454 -11.85 73.18 24.84
C PRO A 454 -11.90 74.28 23.76
N ASN A 455 -13.10 74.61 23.29
CA ASN A 455 -13.34 75.81 22.49
C ASN A 455 -13.29 77.07 23.36
N SER A 456 -13.14 78.25 22.74
CA SER A 456 -13.06 79.52 23.47
C SER A 456 -14.31 79.76 24.34
N GLY A 457 -14.10 80.03 25.63
CA GLY A 457 -15.15 80.24 26.63
C GLY A 457 -15.62 78.99 27.38
N TYR A 458 -14.90 77.87 27.22
CA TYR A 458 -15.11 76.62 27.94
C TYR A 458 -13.76 76.10 28.51
N HIS A 459 -13.82 75.29 29.56
CA HIS A 459 -12.70 74.47 30.02
C HIS A 459 -13.08 72.98 30.04
N PHE A 460 -12.09 72.11 29.89
CA PHE A 460 -12.30 70.67 30.00
C PHE A 460 -12.60 70.30 31.47
N ASP A 461 -13.70 69.59 31.71
CA ASP A 461 -14.08 69.09 33.03
C ASP A 461 -13.54 67.67 33.22
N ARG A 462 -14.04 66.71 32.45
CA ARG A 462 -13.66 65.29 32.58
C ARG A 462 -13.93 64.47 31.32
N PHE A 463 -13.36 63.26 31.30
CA PHE A 463 -13.79 62.18 30.41
C PHE A 463 -14.81 61.30 31.13
N GLU A 464 -15.91 61.01 30.48
CA GLU A 464 -16.99 60.14 30.97
C GLU A 464 -17.03 58.86 30.14
N VAL A 465 -17.03 57.70 30.82
CA VAL A 465 -17.09 56.40 30.15
C VAL A 465 -18.52 56.11 29.77
N VAL A 466 -18.80 56.04 28.46
CA VAL A 466 -20.13 55.73 27.92
C VAL A 466 -20.33 54.22 27.81
N SER A 467 -19.30 53.49 27.35
CA SER A 467 -19.30 52.03 27.25
C SER A 467 -17.87 51.48 27.34
N GLY A 468 -17.73 50.20 27.69
CA GLY A 468 -16.44 49.49 27.74
C GLY A 468 -15.92 49.11 29.13
N GLN A 469 -16.57 49.57 30.21
CA GLN A 469 -16.21 49.23 31.61
C GLN A 469 -14.72 49.48 31.97
N ILE A 470 -14.21 50.66 31.63
CA ILE A 470 -12.83 51.08 31.92
C ILE A 470 -12.76 52.09 33.05
N THR A 471 -11.58 52.25 33.66
CA THR A 471 -11.27 53.34 34.59
C THR A 471 -10.26 54.27 33.96
N ILE A 472 -10.60 55.54 33.79
CA ILE A 472 -9.70 56.56 33.25
C ILE A 472 -8.92 57.18 34.41
N THR A 473 -7.60 57.08 34.40
CA THR A 473 -6.71 57.69 35.40
C THR A 473 -5.63 58.49 34.68
N ASN A 474 -5.40 59.75 35.09
CA ASN A 474 -4.43 60.62 34.43
C ASN A 474 -4.61 60.72 32.91
N ASN A 475 -5.86 60.82 32.45
CA ASN A 475 -6.25 60.82 31.03
C ASN A 475 -5.78 59.59 30.24
N THR A 476 -5.49 58.47 30.89
CA THR A 476 -5.19 57.20 30.21
C THR A 476 -6.10 56.08 30.70
N PHE A 477 -6.24 55.05 29.88
CA PHE A 477 -6.86 53.78 30.27
C PHE A 477 -6.16 52.61 29.57
N THR A 478 -6.34 51.40 30.09
CA THR A 478 -5.85 50.16 29.46
C THR A 478 -6.99 49.54 28.66
N MET A 479 -6.73 49.25 27.38
CA MET A 479 -7.75 48.72 26.48
C MET A 479 -8.28 47.37 26.98
N PRO A 480 -9.61 47.21 27.16
CA PRO A 480 -10.21 45.92 27.52
C PRO A 480 -10.42 45.04 26.28
N ALA A 481 -10.81 43.78 26.48
CA ALA A 481 -11.24 42.87 25.42
C ALA A 481 -12.62 43.22 24.80
N ARG A 482 -12.90 44.51 24.56
CA ARG A 482 -14.17 45.01 23.97
C ARG A 482 -14.03 46.46 23.51
N ASP A 483 -14.95 46.89 22.65
CA ASP A 483 -15.04 48.28 22.20
C ASP A 483 -15.30 49.25 23.36
N VAL A 484 -14.72 50.45 23.26
CA VAL A 484 -14.79 51.49 24.29
C VAL A 484 -15.33 52.78 23.68
N THR A 485 -16.29 53.41 24.36
CA THR A 485 -16.77 54.76 24.01
C THR A 485 -16.56 55.70 25.19
N VAL A 486 -15.89 56.84 24.93
CA VAL A 486 -15.60 57.86 25.93
C VAL A 486 -16.08 59.22 25.45
N LYS A 487 -16.77 59.96 26.30
CA LYS A 487 -17.25 61.31 26.03
C LYS A 487 -16.41 62.34 26.77
N ALA A 488 -15.94 63.37 26.06
CA ALA A 488 -15.34 64.55 26.67
C ALA A 488 -16.42 65.57 27.03
N VAL A 489 -16.42 66.00 28.29
CA VAL A 489 -17.37 66.98 28.84
C VAL A 489 -16.63 68.30 29.08
N PHE A 490 -17.21 69.40 28.61
CA PHE A 490 -16.65 70.74 28.73
C PHE A 490 -17.64 71.65 29.45
N ASP A 491 -17.16 72.39 30.45
CA ASP A 491 -17.97 73.34 31.19
C ASP A 491 -17.71 74.76 30.70
N ARG A 492 -18.79 75.54 30.61
CA ARG A 492 -18.72 76.94 30.18
C ARG A 492 -18.11 77.80 31.27
N ASP A 493 -17.11 78.58 30.91
CA ASP A 493 -16.50 79.56 31.81
C ASP A 493 -17.55 80.62 32.16
N SER A 494 -18.11 80.54 33.36
CA SER A 494 -19.22 81.39 33.76
C SER A 494 -18.72 82.68 34.42
N SER A 495 -18.95 83.81 33.75
CA SER A 495 -19.08 85.12 34.38
C SER A 495 -20.32 85.12 35.29
N GLY A 496 -20.14 85.55 36.53
CA GLY A 496 -21.00 85.17 37.66
C GLY A 496 -22.37 85.84 37.76
N GLY A 497 -23.19 85.32 38.69
CA GLY A 497 -24.43 85.94 39.17
C GLY A 497 -25.42 84.96 39.79
N ALA A 498 -25.64 85.06 41.10
CA ALA A 498 -26.33 84.11 41.99
C ALA A 498 -27.88 84.20 42.02
N HIS A 499 -28.58 83.13 42.44
CA HIS A 499 -29.30 83.00 43.74
C HIS A 499 -30.23 81.74 43.82
N HIS A 500 -30.22 81.10 45.00
CA HIS A 500 -31.01 79.98 45.59
C HIS A 500 -32.53 80.35 45.70
N PRO A 501 -33.56 79.49 46.01
CA PRO A 501 -33.51 78.25 46.80
C PRO A 501 -34.49 77.08 46.43
N ASP A 502 -34.29 75.97 47.16
CA ASP A 502 -35.29 75.07 47.76
C ASP A 502 -35.53 73.68 47.17
N ALA A 503 -35.61 72.73 48.12
CA ALA A 503 -35.67 71.30 47.98
C ALA A 503 -37.00 70.84 47.40
N GLY A 504 -36.93 70.01 46.35
CA GLY A 504 -38.08 69.40 45.71
C GLY A 504 -37.70 68.02 45.18
N SER A 505 -37.95 67.01 46.01
CA SER A 505 -38.04 65.59 45.67
C SER A 505 -38.78 65.36 44.36
N THR A 506 -38.18 64.62 43.41
CA THR A 506 -38.92 63.98 42.31
C THR A 506 -38.21 62.70 41.85
N THR A 507 -38.76 61.59 42.33
CA THR A 507 -39.04 60.36 41.58
C THR A 507 -37.88 59.67 40.86
N THR A 508 -37.19 58.81 41.61
CA THR A 508 -36.85 57.46 41.14
C THR A 508 -38.15 56.80 40.63
N THR A 509 -38.35 56.73 39.31
CA THR A 509 -39.15 55.63 38.78
C THR A 509 -38.32 54.38 39.02
N SER A 510 -38.76 53.58 39.99
CA SER A 510 -38.47 52.14 40.02
C SER A 510 -38.69 51.63 38.61
N SER A 511 -37.62 51.29 37.88
CA SER A 511 -37.80 50.40 36.76
C SER A 511 -38.10 49.04 37.37
N ASP A 512 -39.36 48.65 37.25
CA ASP A 512 -39.79 47.32 37.66
C ASP A 512 -39.05 46.34 36.76
N ARG A 513 -37.98 45.74 37.30
CA ARG A 513 -37.21 44.67 36.67
C ARG A 513 -37.91 43.36 37.01
N TYR A 514 -38.36 42.68 35.97
CA TYR A 514 -39.07 41.42 36.06
C TYR A 514 -38.07 40.26 36.08
N GLU A 515 -38.36 39.23 36.85
CA GLU A 515 -37.53 38.03 36.97
C GLU A 515 -37.76 37.06 35.79
N ILE A 516 -36.69 36.37 35.41
CA ILE A 516 -36.75 35.25 34.46
C ILE A 516 -36.50 33.97 35.26
N GLU A 517 -37.56 33.21 35.49
CA GLU A 517 -37.49 31.93 36.18
C GLU A 517 -37.01 30.83 35.22
N THR A 518 -35.83 30.27 35.51
CA THR A 518 -35.33 29.06 34.84
C THR A 518 -35.65 27.83 35.68
N PRO A 519 -35.93 26.66 35.07
CA PRO A 519 -36.11 25.41 35.81
C PRO A 519 -34.89 25.12 36.69
N SER A 520 -35.12 24.68 37.93
CA SER A 520 -34.05 24.35 38.88
C SER A 520 -33.28 23.10 38.49
N ASP A 521 -33.94 22.17 37.81
CA ASP A 521 -33.42 20.88 37.39
C ASP A 521 -33.80 20.66 35.92
N VAL A 522 -32.80 20.56 35.05
CA VAL A 522 -32.96 20.26 33.63
C VAL A 522 -32.21 18.96 33.36
N GLU A 523 -32.93 17.91 32.98
CA GLU A 523 -32.34 16.62 32.65
C GLU A 523 -31.83 16.61 31.21
N ASN A 524 -30.65 16.03 30.98
CA ASN A 524 -30.04 15.78 29.66
C ASN A 524 -29.69 17.04 28.85
N GLY A 525 -29.42 18.14 29.55
CA GLY A 525 -28.86 19.37 29.00
C GLY A 525 -28.85 20.50 30.02
N SER A 526 -28.53 21.71 29.57
CA SER A 526 -28.51 22.90 30.42
C SER A 526 -29.17 24.11 29.74
N VAL A 527 -29.69 25.02 30.57
CA VAL A 527 -30.27 26.29 30.14
C VAL A 527 -29.64 27.45 30.93
N LYS A 528 -29.27 28.52 30.22
CA LYS A 528 -28.73 29.76 30.80
C LYS A 528 -29.45 30.97 30.24
N VAL A 529 -29.73 31.95 31.08
CA VAL A 529 -30.38 33.21 30.69
C VAL A 529 -29.49 34.41 30.97
N SER A 530 -29.50 35.38 30.06
CA SER A 530 -28.79 36.65 30.24
C SER A 530 -29.56 37.80 29.59
N PRO A 531 -29.91 38.86 30.36
CA PRO A 531 -29.82 38.98 31.82
C PRO A 531 -30.88 38.12 32.55
N SER A 532 -30.70 37.85 33.85
CA SER A 532 -31.68 37.10 34.70
C SER A 532 -32.80 37.96 35.30
N LYS A 533 -32.71 39.29 35.12
CA LYS A 533 -33.78 40.27 35.38
C LYS A 533 -33.72 41.36 34.32
N ALA A 534 -34.86 41.77 33.77
CA ALA A 534 -34.91 42.71 32.64
C ALA A 534 -36.09 43.70 32.76
N GLU A 535 -35.97 44.87 32.13
CA GLU A 535 -37.06 45.84 32.02
C GLU A 535 -37.93 45.51 30.80
N LYS A 536 -39.19 45.98 30.80
CA LYS A 536 -40.10 45.77 29.66
C LYS A 536 -39.47 46.27 28.35
N GLY A 537 -39.35 45.40 27.36
CA GLY A 537 -38.77 45.70 26.04
C GLY A 537 -37.26 45.50 25.95
N ASP A 538 -36.61 45.04 27.01
CA ASP A 538 -35.23 44.54 26.93
C ASP A 538 -35.20 43.20 26.20
N THR A 539 -34.09 42.95 25.50
CA THR A 539 -33.85 41.66 24.83
C THR A 539 -33.18 40.69 25.79
N VAL A 540 -33.83 39.56 26.06
CA VAL A 540 -33.28 38.48 26.89
C VAL A 540 -32.79 37.35 25.99
N THR A 541 -31.59 36.81 26.28
CA THR A 541 -31.04 35.65 25.57
C THR A 541 -31.13 34.39 26.43
N VAL A 542 -31.70 33.33 25.87
CA VAL A 542 -31.74 31.98 26.42
C VAL A 542 -30.76 31.12 25.64
N THR A 543 -29.80 30.51 26.32
CA THR A 543 -28.84 29.56 25.74
C THR A 543 -29.16 28.17 26.25
N VAL A 544 -29.46 27.24 25.34
CA VAL A 544 -29.67 25.83 25.64
C VAL A 544 -28.48 25.02 25.12
N THR A 545 -28.05 24.03 25.89
CA THR A 545 -26.95 23.12 25.52
C THR A 545 -27.39 21.70 25.85
N PRO A 546 -27.82 20.89 24.86
CA PRO A 546 -28.08 19.47 25.07
C PRO A 546 -26.82 18.73 25.53
N ASP A 547 -26.98 17.70 26.35
CA ASP A 547 -25.91 16.76 26.66
C ASP A 547 -25.67 15.80 25.46
N ASP A 548 -24.50 15.14 25.42
CA ASP A 548 -24.16 14.19 24.36
C ASP A 548 -25.24 13.09 24.22
N GLY A 549 -25.77 12.92 23.01
CA GLY A 549 -26.82 11.94 22.69
C GLY A 549 -28.27 12.46 22.79
N TYR A 550 -28.46 13.74 23.09
CA TYR A 550 -29.77 14.38 23.23
C TYR A 550 -29.89 15.60 22.32
N GLN A 551 -31.12 15.95 21.94
CA GLN A 551 -31.46 17.16 21.19
C GLN A 551 -32.53 17.97 21.91
N LEU A 552 -32.63 19.26 21.59
CA LEU A 552 -33.68 20.13 22.11
C LEU A 552 -35.05 19.62 21.66
N ASP A 553 -35.89 19.20 22.61
CA ASP A 553 -37.25 18.71 22.35
C ASP A 553 -38.26 19.85 22.44
N LYS A 554 -38.19 20.62 23.54
CA LYS A 554 -39.08 21.75 23.79
C LYS A 554 -38.31 22.93 24.34
N LEU A 555 -38.63 24.11 23.82
CA LEU A 555 -38.31 25.40 24.45
C LEU A 555 -39.54 26.31 24.35
N ALA A 556 -39.99 26.80 25.50
CA ALA A 556 -41.06 27.78 25.59
C ALA A 556 -40.78 28.79 26.70
N VAL A 557 -41.17 30.05 26.49
CA VAL A 557 -41.16 31.09 27.51
C VAL A 557 -42.60 31.56 27.68
N TYR A 558 -43.09 31.60 28.91
CA TYR A 558 -44.44 32.07 29.24
C TYR A 558 -44.37 33.34 30.08
N ASP A 559 -45.28 34.27 29.86
CA ASP A 559 -45.46 35.41 30.75
C ASP A 559 -46.26 35.06 32.01
N GLU A 560 -46.45 36.05 32.89
CA GLU A 560 -47.17 35.92 34.16
C GLU A 560 -48.64 35.50 33.99
N ASP A 561 -49.26 35.77 32.83
CA ASP A 561 -50.63 35.37 32.49
C ASP A 561 -50.69 33.94 31.91
N GLY A 562 -49.53 33.31 31.67
CA GLY A 562 -49.39 31.97 31.09
C GLY A 562 -49.42 31.96 29.56
N ASP A 563 -49.34 33.12 28.91
CA ASP A 563 -49.29 33.24 27.46
C ASP A 563 -47.88 32.98 26.94
N LYS A 564 -47.77 32.20 25.85
CA LYS A 564 -46.49 31.83 25.25
C LYS A 564 -45.91 33.01 24.46
N LEU A 565 -44.66 33.36 24.73
CA LEU A 565 -43.90 34.39 24.01
C LEU A 565 -43.24 33.84 22.74
N ASP A 566 -43.14 34.69 21.72
CA ASP A 566 -42.40 34.40 20.50
C ASP A 566 -40.88 34.43 20.74
N LEU A 567 -40.20 33.38 20.27
CA LEU A 567 -38.73 33.26 20.35
C LEU A 567 -38.10 33.46 18.97
N ASN A 568 -37.02 34.22 18.94
CA ASN A 568 -36.20 34.42 17.76
C ASN A 568 -34.91 33.62 17.88
N ASP A 569 -34.75 32.61 17.02
CA ASP A 569 -33.59 31.73 16.93
C ASP A 569 -32.37 32.49 16.34
N LYS A 570 -31.22 32.33 16.99
CA LYS A 570 -29.94 32.95 16.61
C LYS A 570 -28.89 31.93 16.16
N GLY A 571 -29.21 30.63 16.16
CA GLY A 571 -28.25 29.55 15.95
C GLY A 571 -27.43 29.21 17.20
N ASP A 572 -26.67 28.11 17.14
CA ASP A 572 -25.79 27.62 18.22
C ASP A 572 -26.49 27.49 19.60
N GLY A 573 -27.77 27.07 19.60
CA GLY A 573 -28.55 26.91 20.83
C GLY A 573 -28.96 28.21 21.51
N LYS A 574 -28.94 29.37 20.83
CA LYS A 574 -29.31 30.67 21.39
C LYS A 574 -30.65 31.17 20.85
N PHE A 575 -31.54 31.56 21.75
CA PHE A 575 -32.87 32.09 21.47
C PHE A 575 -33.05 33.44 22.16
N THR A 576 -33.80 34.35 21.55
CA THR A 576 -34.06 35.69 22.11
C THR A 576 -35.54 36.05 22.14
N PHE A 577 -35.98 36.76 23.18
CA PHE A 577 -37.33 37.34 23.25
C PHE A 577 -37.29 38.76 23.84
N GLN A 578 -38.39 39.50 23.67
CA GLN A 578 -38.57 40.84 24.26
C GLN A 578 -39.30 40.71 25.60
N MET A 579 -38.75 41.29 26.67
CA MET A 579 -39.32 41.15 28.01
C MET A 579 -40.72 41.80 28.10
N PRO A 580 -41.76 41.07 28.53
CA PRO A 580 -43.09 41.63 28.75
C PRO A 580 -43.13 42.47 30.03
N LYS A 581 -44.33 42.95 30.39
CA LYS A 581 -44.57 43.67 31.65
C LYS A 581 -45.01 42.68 32.74
N GLY A 582 -44.10 41.82 33.18
CA GLY A 582 -44.36 40.76 34.15
C GLY A 582 -43.19 39.77 34.19
N ASP A 583 -43.11 38.98 35.24
CA ASP A 583 -42.12 37.89 35.35
C ASP A 583 -42.41 36.84 34.27
N VAL A 584 -41.37 36.12 33.84
CA VAL A 584 -41.50 35.07 32.81
C VAL A 584 -40.91 33.77 33.29
N SER A 585 -41.49 32.65 32.87
CA SER A 585 -41.01 31.31 33.18
C SER A 585 -40.54 30.60 31.91
N ILE A 586 -39.42 29.87 32.02
CA ILE A 586 -38.88 29.07 30.93
C ILE A 586 -39.21 27.61 31.15
N GLU A 587 -39.71 26.96 30.11
CA GLU A 587 -39.89 25.52 30.03
C GLU A 587 -38.92 24.98 28.97
N VAL A 588 -38.09 24.01 29.35
CA VAL A 588 -37.14 23.35 28.45
C VAL A 588 -37.12 21.84 28.71
N SER A 589 -37.11 21.04 27.64
CA SER A 589 -36.87 19.59 27.69
C SER A 589 -35.94 19.17 26.55
N PHE A 590 -35.20 18.08 26.80
CA PHE A 590 -34.33 17.44 25.83
C PHE A 590 -34.80 15.99 25.63
N ALA A 591 -34.85 15.54 24.37
CA ALA A 591 -35.17 14.16 24.02
C ALA A 591 -33.91 13.44 23.56
N PRO A 592 -33.80 12.12 23.81
CA PRO A 592 -32.79 11.30 23.15
C PRO A 592 -32.88 11.51 21.65
N ILE A 593 -31.73 11.51 20.97
CA ILE A 593 -31.74 11.40 19.51
C ILE A 593 -32.25 9.99 19.19
N GLU A 594 -33.53 9.88 18.83
CA GLU A 594 -34.11 8.62 18.38
C GLU A 594 -33.56 8.31 16.98
N ASP A 595 -32.81 7.20 16.86
CA ASP A 595 -32.48 6.60 15.57
C ASP A 595 -33.78 6.05 14.95
N GLU A 596 -34.47 6.88 14.16
CA GLU A 596 -35.41 6.32 13.19
C GLU A 596 -34.59 5.50 12.18
N THR A 597 -34.80 4.19 12.19
CA THR A 597 -34.13 3.28 11.25
C THR A 597 -34.47 3.74 9.82
N PRO A 598 -33.49 4.09 8.97
CA PRO A 598 -33.77 4.62 7.65
C PRO A 598 -34.55 3.60 6.79
N LYS A 599 -35.81 3.89 6.46
CA LYS A 599 -36.59 3.04 5.56
C LYS A 599 -36.32 3.40 4.10
N ALA A 600 -35.92 2.44 3.28
CA ALA A 600 -35.72 2.64 1.84
C ALA A 600 -37.08 2.73 1.13
N ASP A 601 -37.65 3.92 1.03
CA ASP A 601 -38.94 4.18 0.34
C ASP A 601 -38.72 4.58 -1.14
N PHE A 602 -38.02 3.72 -1.88
CA PHE A 602 -37.72 3.96 -3.30
C PHE A 602 -38.88 3.52 -4.20
N SER A 603 -39.36 4.43 -5.04
CA SER A 603 -40.51 4.20 -5.93
C SER A 603 -40.30 3.11 -6.99
N ASP A 604 -39.04 2.80 -7.30
CA ASP A 604 -38.61 1.78 -8.27
C ASP A 604 -38.15 0.47 -7.61
N VAL A 605 -38.44 0.28 -6.32
CA VAL A 605 -38.17 -0.96 -5.58
C VAL A 605 -39.50 -1.53 -5.06
N PRO A 606 -40.21 -2.36 -5.86
CA PRO A 606 -41.42 -3.02 -5.41
C PRO A 606 -41.15 -3.89 -4.18
N ALA A 607 -42.06 -3.89 -3.21
CA ALA A 607 -41.90 -4.65 -1.96
C ALA A 607 -41.79 -6.17 -2.16
N ASP A 608 -42.25 -6.70 -3.29
CA ASP A 608 -42.17 -8.10 -3.69
C ASP A 608 -41.00 -8.41 -4.65
N ALA A 609 -40.16 -7.42 -4.96
CA ALA A 609 -38.97 -7.62 -5.77
C ALA A 609 -37.95 -8.51 -5.04
N TRP A 610 -37.28 -9.39 -5.78
CA TRP A 610 -36.29 -10.33 -5.23
C TRP A 610 -35.11 -9.66 -4.52
N TYR A 611 -34.87 -8.37 -4.79
CA TYR A 611 -33.82 -7.54 -4.20
C TYR A 611 -34.34 -6.55 -3.15
N ALA A 612 -35.64 -6.49 -2.87
CA ALA A 612 -36.22 -5.44 -2.01
C ALA A 612 -35.60 -5.44 -0.61
N GLU A 613 -35.45 -6.62 -0.01
CA GLU A 613 -34.81 -6.81 1.29
C GLU A 613 -33.33 -6.39 1.27
N ALA A 614 -32.60 -6.77 0.21
CA ALA A 614 -31.21 -6.39 0.05
C ALA A 614 -31.02 -4.88 -0.11
N VAL A 615 -31.92 -4.20 -0.83
CA VAL A 615 -31.91 -2.74 -0.96
C VAL A 615 -32.18 -2.07 0.39
N GLN A 616 -33.17 -2.57 1.14
CA GLN A 616 -33.44 -2.09 2.49
C GLN A 616 -32.19 -2.23 3.38
N TYR A 617 -31.56 -3.40 3.37
CA TYR A 617 -30.37 -3.68 4.16
C TYR A 617 -29.21 -2.72 3.86
N VAL A 618 -28.82 -2.58 2.58
CA VAL A 618 -27.68 -1.71 2.22
C VAL A 618 -27.97 -0.23 2.45
N TYR A 619 -29.24 0.17 2.45
CA TYR A 619 -29.64 1.54 2.76
C TYR A 619 -29.61 1.82 4.27
N GLU A 620 -30.19 0.93 5.08
CA GLU A 620 -30.17 1.00 6.56
C GLU A 620 -28.74 1.06 7.11
N ASN A 621 -27.84 0.26 6.54
CA ASN A 621 -26.44 0.19 6.96
C ASN A 621 -25.56 1.28 6.31
N GLY A 622 -26.15 2.23 5.58
CA GLY A 622 -25.42 3.33 4.93
C GLY A 622 -24.45 2.90 3.84
N LEU A 623 -24.51 1.64 3.36
CA LEU A 623 -23.58 1.09 2.37
C LEU A 623 -23.87 1.68 0.98
N MET A 624 -25.14 1.69 0.57
CA MET A 624 -25.59 2.24 -0.71
C MET A 624 -26.66 3.31 -0.52
N THR A 625 -26.55 4.40 -1.28
CA THR A 625 -27.56 5.47 -1.35
C THR A 625 -28.39 5.34 -2.62
N GLY A 626 -29.57 5.97 -2.67
CA GLY A 626 -30.35 6.13 -3.90
C GLY A 626 -29.57 6.93 -4.96
N THR A 627 -29.95 6.75 -6.23
CA THR A 627 -29.53 7.62 -7.33
C THR A 627 -30.27 8.97 -7.33
N SER A 628 -31.37 9.04 -6.59
CA SER A 628 -32.10 10.25 -6.21
C SER A 628 -32.77 10.01 -4.85
N ASP A 629 -33.44 11.01 -4.30
CA ASP A 629 -34.20 10.88 -3.05
C ASP A 629 -35.35 9.86 -3.13
N THR A 630 -35.78 9.46 -4.34
CA THR A 630 -36.94 8.57 -4.56
C THR A 630 -36.67 7.38 -5.48
N THR A 631 -35.42 7.19 -5.93
CA THR A 631 -35.05 6.19 -6.94
C THR A 631 -33.74 5.48 -6.59
N PHE A 632 -33.77 4.15 -6.49
CA PHE A 632 -32.59 3.32 -6.24
C PHE A 632 -31.81 2.98 -7.51
N SER A 633 -32.49 2.90 -8.65
CA SER A 633 -32.01 2.40 -9.94
C SER A 633 -31.45 0.97 -9.88
N PRO A 634 -32.29 -0.05 -9.57
CA PRO A 634 -31.84 -1.43 -9.33
C PRO A 634 -31.13 -2.05 -10.55
N ASP A 635 -31.56 -1.71 -11.76
CA ASP A 635 -31.01 -2.26 -13.01
C ASP A 635 -29.80 -1.48 -13.55
N LEU A 636 -29.40 -0.38 -12.91
CA LEU A 636 -28.22 0.38 -13.33
C LEU A 636 -26.95 -0.42 -13.03
N THR A 637 -26.06 -0.52 -14.01
CA THR A 637 -24.73 -1.13 -13.85
C THR A 637 -23.90 -0.39 -12.82
N THR A 638 -23.22 -1.13 -11.95
CA THR A 638 -22.37 -0.58 -10.88
C THR A 638 -20.95 -0.40 -11.40
N SER A 639 -20.34 0.77 -11.12
CA SER A 639 -18.95 1.03 -11.48
C SER A 639 -17.97 0.51 -10.41
N ARG A 640 -16.69 0.37 -10.80
CA ARG A 640 -15.60 0.04 -9.86
C ARG A 640 -15.48 1.04 -8.71
N SER A 641 -15.67 2.34 -8.98
CA SER A 641 -15.64 3.39 -7.94
C SER A 641 -16.79 3.24 -6.94
N MET A 642 -18.00 2.89 -7.40
CA MET A 642 -19.13 2.64 -6.51
C MET A 642 -18.84 1.48 -5.55
N ILE A 643 -18.28 0.37 -6.04
CA ILE A 643 -17.92 -0.77 -5.17
C ILE A 643 -16.83 -0.38 -4.17
N ALA A 644 -15.79 0.33 -4.60
CA ALA A 644 -14.75 0.82 -3.69
C ALA A 644 -15.35 1.67 -2.55
N THR A 645 -16.26 2.60 -2.88
CA THR A 645 -16.97 3.42 -1.89
C THR A 645 -17.84 2.60 -0.94
N ILE A 646 -18.50 1.56 -1.44
CA ILE A 646 -19.32 0.70 -0.59
C ILE A 646 -18.45 -0.07 0.43
N LEU A 647 -17.35 -0.68 -0.02
CA LEU A 647 -16.44 -1.42 0.86
C LEU A 647 -15.77 -0.49 1.89
N TRP A 648 -15.44 0.73 1.47
CA TRP A 648 -14.90 1.76 2.37
C TRP A 648 -15.89 2.13 3.48
N ARG A 649 -17.16 2.33 3.14
CA ARG A 649 -18.22 2.57 4.14
C ARG A 649 -18.41 1.37 5.06
N MET A 650 -18.37 0.16 4.50
CA MET A 650 -18.46 -1.08 5.26
C MET A 650 -17.30 -1.23 6.27
N ALA A 651 -16.13 -0.66 5.96
CA ALA A 651 -14.98 -0.60 6.86
C ALA A 651 -15.03 0.54 7.91
N GLY A 652 -16.13 1.30 7.97
CA GLY A 652 -16.25 2.46 8.85
C GLY A 652 -15.69 3.76 8.28
N SER A 653 -15.54 3.85 6.95
CA SER A 653 -15.01 5.02 6.24
C SER A 653 -13.63 5.50 6.72
N PRO A 654 -12.63 4.61 6.86
CA PRO A 654 -11.30 4.95 7.37
C PRO A 654 -10.56 5.91 6.41
N VAL A 655 -9.89 6.91 6.98
CA VAL A 655 -9.04 7.83 6.23
C VAL A 655 -7.62 7.26 6.23
N VAL A 656 -7.02 7.10 5.05
CA VAL A 656 -5.65 6.62 4.92
C VAL A 656 -4.78 7.63 4.21
N ASN A 657 -3.53 7.68 4.62
CA ASN A 657 -2.52 8.43 3.90
C ASN A 657 -1.72 7.48 3.00
N TYR A 658 -2.29 7.22 1.82
CA TYR A 658 -1.70 6.39 0.78
C TYR A 658 -1.57 7.21 -0.50
N ALA A 659 -0.36 7.31 -1.04
CA ALA A 659 -0.11 7.98 -2.30
C ALA A 659 -0.80 7.20 -3.42
N MET A 660 -1.73 7.85 -4.13
CA MET A 660 -2.51 7.23 -5.18
C MET A 660 -1.97 7.65 -6.55
N ASP A 661 -1.51 6.68 -7.33
CA ASP A 661 -0.88 6.91 -8.64
C ASP A 661 -1.88 6.80 -9.81
N PHE A 662 -3.18 6.89 -9.54
CA PHE A 662 -4.22 6.82 -10.58
C PHE A 662 -4.55 8.20 -11.14
N ALA A 663 -4.14 8.44 -12.38
CA ALA A 663 -4.36 9.71 -13.08
C ALA A 663 -5.86 10.02 -13.31
N ASP A 664 -6.72 9.01 -13.30
CA ASP A 664 -8.17 9.12 -13.47
C ASP A 664 -8.95 9.22 -12.14
N VAL A 665 -8.26 9.40 -11.01
CA VAL A 665 -8.87 9.62 -9.68
C VAL A 665 -8.47 11.00 -9.13
N PRO A 666 -9.16 12.08 -9.53
CA PRO A 666 -8.93 13.40 -8.95
C PRO A 666 -9.29 13.43 -7.46
N ALA A 667 -8.52 14.20 -6.67
CA ALA A 667 -8.66 14.23 -5.21
C ALA A 667 -9.98 14.81 -4.69
N ASP A 668 -10.70 15.57 -5.51
CA ASP A 668 -11.98 16.21 -5.19
C ASP A 668 -13.21 15.34 -5.53
N GLN A 669 -13.01 14.12 -6.03
CA GLN A 669 -14.10 13.22 -6.37
C GLN A 669 -14.66 12.50 -5.14
N TRP A 670 -15.97 12.26 -5.14
CA TRP A 670 -16.69 11.59 -4.04
C TRP A 670 -16.19 10.16 -3.74
N TYR A 671 -15.53 9.51 -4.70
CA TYR A 671 -14.94 8.17 -4.54
C TYR A 671 -13.44 8.19 -4.24
N ALA A 672 -12.78 9.37 -4.25
CA ALA A 672 -11.33 9.45 -4.17
C ALA A 672 -10.78 8.84 -2.87
N GLU A 673 -11.38 9.15 -1.72
CA GLU A 673 -10.95 8.59 -0.43
C GLU A 673 -11.14 7.07 -0.37
N ALA A 674 -12.27 6.60 -0.91
CA ALA A 674 -12.60 5.18 -0.92
C ALA A 674 -11.65 4.38 -1.82
N VAL A 675 -11.32 4.90 -3.00
CA VAL A 675 -10.32 4.27 -3.89
C VAL A 675 -8.95 4.29 -3.22
N ARG A 676 -8.60 5.36 -2.50
CA ARG A 676 -7.33 5.47 -1.76
C ARG A 676 -7.20 4.39 -0.72
N TRP A 677 -8.18 4.29 0.16
CA TRP A 677 -8.23 3.26 1.18
C TRP A 677 -8.27 1.86 0.56
N ALA A 678 -9.13 1.64 -0.42
CA ALA A 678 -9.24 0.31 -1.01
C ALA A 678 -7.94 -0.13 -1.71
N SER A 679 -7.17 0.82 -2.26
CA SER A 679 -5.85 0.53 -2.83
C SER A 679 -4.77 0.36 -1.78
N SER A 680 -4.77 1.15 -0.70
CA SER A 680 -3.82 0.99 0.40
C SER A 680 -3.94 -0.38 1.07
N GLU A 681 -5.17 -0.87 1.20
CA GLU A 681 -5.45 -2.19 1.76
C GLU A 681 -5.23 -3.33 0.76
N GLY A 682 -4.91 -3.03 -0.51
CA GLY A 682 -4.76 -4.03 -1.56
C GLY A 682 -6.08 -4.71 -1.97
N ILE A 683 -7.23 -4.14 -1.59
CA ILE A 683 -8.56 -4.62 -1.98
C ILE A 683 -8.77 -4.39 -3.48
N VAL A 684 -8.29 -3.26 -4.01
CA VAL A 684 -8.44 -2.87 -5.41
C VAL A 684 -7.11 -2.46 -6.02
N GLY A 685 -6.92 -2.73 -7.31
CA GLY A 685 -5.77 -2.29 -8.10
C GLY A 685 -6.20 -1.68 -9.43
N GLY A 686 -5.34 -0.85 -10.02
CA GLY A 686 -5.54 -0.28 -11.35
C GLY A 686 -5.10 -1.21 -12.49
N TYR A 687 -5.23 -0.75 -13.73
CA TYR A 687 -4.92 -1.53 -14.94
C TYR A 687 -3.42 -1.59 -15.29
N GLY A 688 -2.52 -1.15 -14.41
CA GLY A 688 -1.08 -1.12 -14.64
C GLY A 688 -0.60 -0.02 -15.61
N ASN A 689 -1.50 0.81 -16.10
CA ASN A 689 -1.23 1.97 -16.97
C ASN A 689 -1.41 3.32 -16.25
N GLY A 690 -1.48 3.31 -14.92
CA GLY A 690 -1.78 4.50 -14.10
C GLY A 690 -3.25 4.92 -14.10
N SER A 691 -4.19 4.03 -14.47
CA SER A 691 -5.63 4.28 -14.35
C SER A 691 -6.33 3.22 -13.50
N PHE A 692 -7.33 3.64 -12.72
CA PHE A 692 -8.18 2.80 -11.90
C PHE A 692 -9.39 2.22 -12.66
N GLY A 693 -9.91 2.96 -13.64
CA GLY A 693 -11.16 2.65 -14.33
C GLY A 693 -12.38 3.10 -13.54
N THR A 694 -12.38 4.34 -13.04
CA THR A 694 -13.39 4.85 -12.08
C THR A 694 -14.84 4.65 -12.54
N GLY A 695 -15.13 4.86 -13.82
CA GLY A 695 -16.47 4.71 -14.41
C GLY A 695 -16.76 3.33 -15.01
N ASP A 696 -15.78 2.43 -15.03
CA ASP A 696 -15.92 1.17 -15.76
C ASP A 696 -16.89 0.23 -15.04
N PRO A 697 -17.82 -0.40 -15.78
CA PRO A 697 -18.66 -1.48 -15.28
C PRO A 697 -17.84 -2.56 -14.58
N ILE A 698 -18.28 -2.95 -13.38
CA ILE A 698 -17.65 -4.08 -12.69
C ILE A 698 -18.29 -5.40 -13.11
N THR A 699 -17.44 -6.36 -13.48
CA THR A 699 -17.89 -7.73 -13.73
C THR A 699 -18.13 -8.47 -12.41
N ARG A 700 -18.94 -9.53 -12.46
CA ARG A 700 -19.25 -10.35 -11.27
C ARG A 700 -18.01 -10.99 -10.65
N GLU A 701 -17.06 -11.44 -11.48
CA GLU A 701 -15.81 -12.01 -10.98
C GLU A 701 -14.90 -10.96 -10.33
N GLN A 702 -14.84 -9.74 -10.87
CA GLN A 702 -14.08 -8.65 -10.28
C GLN A 702 -14.68 -8.22 -8.94
N PHE A 703 -16.01 -8.18 -8.83
CA PHE A 703 -16.64 -7.87 -7.56
C PHE A 703 -16.39 -8.96 -6.51
N ALA A 704 -16.46 -10.24 -6.90
CA ALA A 704 -16.09 -11.36 -6.02
C ALA A 704 -14.64 -11.24 -5.51
N VAL A 705 -13.69 -10.87 -6.39
CA VAL A 705 -12.29 -10.64 -6.01
C VAL A 705 -12.15 -9.49 -5.01
N MET A 706 -12.88 -8.39 -5.18
CA MET A 706 -12.84 -7.27 -4.23
C MET A 706 -13.41 -7.68 -2.86
N LEU A 707 -14.53 -8.41 -2.83
CA LEU A 707 -15.10 -8.93 -1.57
C LEU A 707 -14.17 -9.94 -0.89
N TYR A 708 -13.55 -10.82 -1.66
CA TYR A 708 -12.60 -11.82 -1.15
C TYR A 708 -11.39 -11.15 -0.48
N ARG A 709 -10.79 -10.15 -1.14
CA ARG A 709 -9.67 -9.38 -0.58
C ARG A 709 -10.09 -8.55 0.62
N PHE A 710 -11.27 -7.94 0.57
CA PHE A 710 -11.82 -7.23 1.73
C PHE A 710 -11.98 -8.19 2.92
N ALA A 711 -12.53 -9.38 2.70
CA ALA A 711 -12.69 -10.38 3.74
C ALA A 711 -11.35 -10.83 4.35
N GLN A 712 -10.34 -11.06 3.51
CA GLN A 712 -8.98 -11.35 3.97
C GLN A 712 -8.42 -10.23 4.86
N LYS A 713 -8.66 -8.97 4.47
CA LYS A 713 -8.17 -7.80 5.21
C LYS A 713 -8.88 -7.60 6.55
N GLN A 714 -10.17 -7.92 6.63
CA GLN A 714 -10.91 -7.93 7.89
C GLN A 714 -10.61 -9.15 8.77
N GLY A 715 -9.74 -10.06 8.32
CA GLY A 715 -9.39 -11.28 9.05
C GLY A 715 -10.51 -12.33 9.06
N TYR A 716 -11.47 -12.23 8.15
CA TYR A 716 -12.52 -13.23 8.01
C TYR A 716 -11.97 -14.54 7.45
N ASP A 717 -12.59 -15.66 7.83
CA ASP A 717 -12.26 -16.96 7.28
C ASP A 717 -12.68 -17.03 5.81
N VAL A 718 -11.68 -17.00 4.94
CA VAL A 718 -11.82 -17.18 3.50
C VAL A 718 -11.36 -18.57 3.05
N SER A 719 -11.07 -19.48 3.98
CA SER A 719 -10.66 -20.83 3.65
C SER A 719 -11.78 -21.57 2.90
N VAL A 720 -11.34 -22.39 1.95
CA VAL A 720 -12.20 -23.06 0.99
C VAL A 720 -12.91 -24.22 1.71
N GLY A 721 -14.09 -23.97 2.28
CA GLY A 721 -14.94 -25.01 2.89
C GLY A 721 -15.38 -26.08 1.90
N GLU A 722 -15.84 -27.24 2.40
CA GLU A 722 -16.08 -28.47 1.62
C GLU A 722 -17.13 -28.38 0.47
N ASN A 723 -17.82 -27.24 0.28
CA ASN A 723 -18.84 -27.01 -0.76
C ASN A 723 -18.48 -25.91 -1.77
N THR A 724 -17.28 -25.95 -2.32
CA THR A 724 -16.69 -24.91 -3.20
C THR A 724 -16.70 -25.28 -4.68
N ASN A 725 -17.58 -26.20 -5.08
CA ASN A 725 -17.61 -26.75 -6.42
C ASN A 725 -18.26 -25.82 -7.46
N ILE A 726 -17.51 -24.79 -7.86
CA ILE A 726 -17.88 -23.95 -9.02
C ILE A 726 -17.90 -24.74 -10.34
N LEU A 727 -17.32 -25.96 -10.38
CA LEU A 727 -17.33 -26.81 -11.58
C LEU A 727 -18.74 -27.33 -11.94
N SER A 728 -19.72 -27.15 -11.05
CA SER A 728 -21.12 -27.48 -11.33
C SER A 728 -21.81 -26.47 -12.27
N TYR A 729 -21.24 -25.27 -12.43
CA TYR A 729 -21.76 -24.24 -13.33
C TYR A 729 -21.23 -24.44 -14.76
N THR A 730 -22.11 -24.26 -15.74
CA THR A 730 -21.85 -24.56 -17.15
C THR A 730 -20.84 -23.63 -17.81
N ASP A 731 -20.64 -22.43 -17.26
CA ASP A 731 -19.77 -21.37 -17.75
C ASP A 731 -18.53 -21.17 -16.87
N VAL A 732 -18.19 -22.12 -15.99
CA VAL A 732 -17.02 -22.04 -15.11
C VAL A 732 -15.71 -21.81 -15.87
N SER A 733 -15.59 -22.28 -17.11
CA SER A 733 -14.42 -22.06 -17.96
C SER A 733 -14.24 -20.61 -18.41
N ALA A 734 -15.25 -19.75 -18.21
CA ALA A 734 -15.18 -18.32 -18.48
C ALA A 734 -14.65 -17.51 -17.29
N VAL A 735 -14.45 -18.14 -16.12
CA VAL A 735 -13.84 -17.52 -14.95
C VAL A 735 -12.36 -17.29 -15.26
N SER A 736 -11.92 -16.04 -15.15
CA SER A 736 -10.52 -15.71 -15.29
C SER A 736 -9.68 -16.40 -14.21
N GLU A 737 -8.48 -16.86 -14.56
CA GLU A 737 -7.61 -17.61 -13.64
C GLU A 737 -7.36 -16.88 -12.31
N TYR A 738 -7.14 -15.56 -12.36
CA TYR A 738 -6.94 -14.72 -11.19
C TYR A 738 -8.16 -14.65 -10.25
N ALA A 739 -9.37 -14.92 -10.76
CA ALA A 739 -10.62 -14.83 -10.03
C ALA A 739 -11.10 -16.19 -9.50
N ILE A 740 -10.45 -17.30 -9.88
CA ILE A 740 -10.85 -18.65 -9.46
C ILE A 740 -10.97 -18.78 -7.92
N PRO A 741 -9.98 -18.37 -7.11
CA PRO A 741 -10.07 -18.53 -5.65
C PRO A 741 -11.23 -17.72 -5.06
N ALA A 742 -11.40 -16.48 -5.51
CA ALA A 742 -12.46 -15.60 -5.04
C ALA A 742 -13.85 -16.11 -5.44
N MET A 743 -14.00 -16.63 -6.66
CA MET A 743 -15.26 -17.21 -7.13
C MET A 743 -15.59 -18.51 -6.39
N GLN A 744 -14.59 -19.35 -6.11
CA GLN A 744 -14.76 -20.56 -5.29
C GLN A 744 -15.23 -20.21 -3.89
N TRP A 745 -14.55 -19.27 -3.23
CA TRP A 745 -14.92 -18.77 -1.92
C TRP A 745 -16.33 -18.17 -1.93
N ALA A 746 -16.62 -17.24 -2.83
CA ALA A 746 -17.89 -16.51 -2.85
C ALA A 746 -19.09 -17.45 -3.08
N VAL A 747 -18.92 -18.51 -3.88
CA VAL A 747 -19.94 -19.53 -4.05
C VAL A 747 -20.05 -20.43 -2.82
N GLY A 748 -18.91 -20.87 -2.27
CA GLY A 748 -18.88 -21.74 -1.10
C GLY A 748 -19.44 -21.09 0.17
N SER A 749 -19.28 -19.77 0.31
CA SER A 749 -19.80 -18.97 1.42
C SER A 749 -21.23 -18.47 1.21
N GLY A 750 -21.83 -18.72 0.04
CA GLY A 750 -23.20 -18.27 -0.28
C GLY A 750 -23.31 -16.79 -0.67
N VAL A 751 -22.21 -16.04 -0.67
CA VAL A 751 -22.16 -14.64 -1.16
C VAL A 751 -22.64 -14.55 -2.61
N ILE A 752 -22.32 -15.56 -3.44
CA ILE A 752 -22.81 -15.74 -4.81
C ILE A 752 -23.53 -17.09 -4.93
N THR A 753 -24.78 -17.08 -5.43
CA THR A 753 -25.58 -18.30 -5.63
C THR A 753 -25.82 -18.66 -7.10
N GLY A 754 -25.02 -18.10 -8.02
CA GLY A 754 -25.20 -18.26 -9.47
C GLY A 754 -26.51 -17.65 -10.01
N MET A 755 -26.68 -17.72 -11.33
CA MET A 755 -27.90 -17.34 -12.06
C MET A 755 -28.45 -18.59 -12.78
N GLY A 756 -29.11 -19.46 -12.00
CA GLY A 756 -29.48 -20.79 -12.49
C GLY A 756 -28.26 -21.71 -12.53
N ASP A 757 -27.93 -22.25 -13.71
CA ASP A 757 -26.78 -23.13 -13.96
C ASP A 757 -25.53 -22.38 -14.48
N THR A 758 -25.50 -21.06 -14.36
CA THR A 758 -24.37 -20.20 -14.77
C THR A 758 -23.88 -19.28 -13.64
N LEU A 759 -22.60 -18.88 -13.68
CA LEU A 759 -22.00 -17.88 -12.80
C LEU A 759 -22.04 -16.48 -13.39
N ALA A 760 -22.01 -16.39 -14.72
CA ALA A 760 -21.83 -15.18 -15.52
C ALA A 760 -20.61 -14.35 -15.08
N PRO A 761 -19.38 -14.92 -15.01
CA PRO A 761 -18.23 -14.27 -14.38
C PRO A 761 -17.85 -12.93 -15.03
N LEU A 762 -17.91 -12.86 -16.36
CA LEU A 762 -17.64 -11.65 -17.14
C LEU A 762 -18.87 -10.73 -17.31
N GLY A 763 -20.03 -11.11 -16.76
CA GLY A 763 -21.24 -10.30 -16.81
C GLY A 763 -21.13 -9.09 -15.89
N GLU A 764 -21.64 -7.94 -16.33
CA GLU A 764 -21.70 -6.72 -15.52
C GLU A 764 -22.65 -6.88 -14.32
N THR A 765 -22.33 -6.23 -13.21
CA THR A 765 -23.12 -6.30 -11.97
C THR A 765 -24.03 -5.08 -11.82
N THR A 766 -25.34 -5.31 -11.76
CA THR A 766 -26.34 -4.27 -11.48
C THR A 766 -26.36 -3.88 -10.00
N ARG A 767 -26.90 -2.71 -9.65
CA ARG A 767 -27.02 -2.25 -8.26
C ARG A 767 -27.85 -3.20 -7.38
N ALA A 768 -28.91 -3.81 -7.91
CA ALA A 768 -29.69 -4.82 -7.20
C ALA A 768 -28.88 -6.09 -6.90
N GLN A 769 -28.08 -6.55 -7.86
CA GLN A 769 -27.19 -7.69 -7.66
C GLN A 769 -26.07 -7.35 -6.67
N ALA A 770 -25.54 -6.13 -6.72
CA ALA A 770 -24.55 -5.66 -5.76
C ALA A 770 -25.10 -5.65 -4.34
N ALA A 771 -26.29 -5.08 -4.14
CA ALA A 771 -26.98 -5.07 -2.85
C ALA A 771 -27.17 -6.48 -2.28
N MET A 772 -27.60 -7.44 -3.13
CA MET A 772 -27.79 -8.83 -2.72
C MET A 772 -26.48 -9.49 -2.26
N MET A 773 -25.39 -9.29 -3.01
CA MET A 773 -24.08 -9.84 -2.64
C MET A 773 -23.55 -9.23 -1.33
N LEU A 774 -23.76 -7.93 -1.11
CA LEU A 774 -23.35 -7.23 0.10
C LEU A 774 -24.14 -7.67 1.33
N MET A 775 -25.47 -7.78 1.21
CA MET A 775 -26.32 -8.27 2.30
C MET A 775 -25.87 -9.67 2.74
N ARG A 776 -25.70 -10.60 1.80
CA ARG A 776 -25.25 -11.97 2.10
C ARG A 776 -23.84 -12.02 2.66
N PHE A 777 -22.95 -11.17 2.14
CA PHE A 777 -21.61 -11.04 2.68
C PHE A 777 -21.65 -10.58 4.14
N SER A 778 -22.43 -9.55 4.45
CA SER A 778 -22.59 -9.11 5.84
C SER A 778 -23.26 -10.18 6.72
N GLU A 779 -24.33 -10.85 6.28
CA GLU A 779 -24.99 -11.92 7.05
C GLU A 779 -24.04 -13.08 7.40
N GLN A 780 -23.05 -13.34 6.53
CA GLN A 780 -22.07 -14.39 6.74
C GLN A 780 -20.96 -14.01 7.72
N TYR A 781 -20.67 -12.71 7.89
CA TYR A 781 -19.47 -12.22 8.59
C TYR A 781 -19.72 -11.12 9.65
N ALA A 782 -20.97 -10.74 9.91
CA ALA A 782 -21.39 -9.74 10.91
C ALA A 782 -21.36 -10.26 12.37
#